data_AF-A0A3C2AJI0-F1
#
_entry.id   AF-A0A3C2AJI0-F1
#
_cell.length_a   1.000
_cell.length_b   1.000
_cell.length_c   1.000
_cell.angle_alpha   90.00
_cell.angle_beta   90.00
_cell.angle_gamma   90.00
#
_symmetry.space_group_name_H-M   'P 1'
#
loop_
_entity.id
_entity.type
_entity.pdbx_description
1 polymer ?
#
loop_
_entity_poly.entity_id
_entity_poly.type
_entity_poly.pdbx_seq_one_letter_code
_entity_poly.pdbx_strand_id
1 'polypeptide(L)'
;DVRGLWHQYYGKTDEQVKQAEMRFIEPIMDALSDHGISQEEFGEYLIARMAPSRNIHLKKMYTEMMNELDDGDKKNSLKEMLEKRGDNLSGVATDIAIQVVKKMEAEPAFLNFLQDSREPLQKFYDMNREGLDHRAESGLIQGPGAATEALEDGTASGSIDEVKAMVQASSFFNWTKDGGSKFSYKFAGKDSNYSYAPMQGFEGGTDTLYEKEEAYGVVGKSSSSSGRAWDQPKNKFLFKGAFGREEDSVGPNPETVFAVARQQYFEGGVRGAKNEVSNSFGAAFELFRAVAYHGTEITKGEPLAPLPPAVLERIEKDPSIIETAREMFEGKDAIFEKDFKQIDIKKDYEIVEKDILVDGEKVEGLRMVTREISTEFQNDPYVFVYRKNGVPYYVQFKKDANGGRVARSIKNLRYEALPTFLKGVNSVTRFMASMFTSRNPAFIIPNFIRDLGTAFIHLSEDDKKKFVKATFGRKRLYGFLVETMKVERKAYKGEMIQLDPQGLSREEYAKKLISEGDYQRVYQLAKEAGAKVGYFRAKSVPELLDDMEKYDTKSKKGMRGAWNSFVNLLDVTNTGVENSIRMSAFASAVEAGYTVHQAATISRNVTVDFNQKGEMTQTMGSLFVFFGASMNSMHRMMSTFKKRSPAERKKLILTIAGASFGLSLFNRIMDDDEDEPIPDYDTISSYRRDTMAIIGDPRDKNTGYVGIPLPLGYNMFWALGQTAGDFVAKTVMGRGGAGAVDFLTRNLNATLNAFNPIGGSTLATAMIPTVGKPVAELWANQNFMDMPIRNEDRPYEAPKPAHMMDPKRTQEHWTALSEGLNNLLGGSDEVKGSVGGLFGGSPLNSLEGTDMKFDISGSQMEHLLLGYAGGPGQIANAMFGGLLFPAMSAEKDYGKFDPNKMPIANRFYRSTTHGSRVKNLYYQVREANKIADRAIKAAKIAGPKEFNEAQKNLKGLLALSSNIKYADAFKKKVAAQKSKVEVSKSLTQDQKLQRIAQLEQREHDAYVKVIKKAQSLGIS
;
A
#
# COMPACT_ATOMS: atom_id res chain seq x y z
N ASP A 1 15.65 -18.40 -5.87
CA ASP A 1 15.04 -17.17 -6.41
C ASP A 1 14.96 -16.13 -5.30
N VAL A 2 16.04 -15.37 -5.09
CA VAL A 2 16.14 -14.35 -4.01
C VAL A 2 15.04 -13.30 -4.15
N ARG A 3 14.76 -12.88 -5.38
CA ARG A 3 13.75 -11.88 -5.70
C ARG A 3 12.34 -12.38 -5.34
N GLY A 4 12.03 -13.63 -5.66
CA GLY A 4 10.78 -14.28 -5.26
C GLY A 4 10.59 -14.29 -3.75
N LEU A 5 11.60 -14.71 -2.99
CA LEU A 5 11.59 -14.75 -1.53
C LEU A 5 11.43 -13.36 -0.91
N TRP A 6 12.17 -12.36 -1.40
CA TRP A 6 11.99 -10.96 -1.01
C TRP A 6 10.53 -10.54 -1.15
N HIS A 7 9.93 -10.77 -2.31
CA HIS A 7 8.56 -10.33 -2.55
C HIS A 7 7.60 -11.08 -1.62
N GLN A 8 7.69 -12.40 -1.59
CA GLN A 8 6.82 -13.28 -0.80
C GLN A 8 6.83 -12.99 0.70
N TYR A 9 7.96 -12.56 1.26
CA TYR A 9 8.14 -12.19 2.66
C TYR A 9 6.96 -11.39 3.23
N TYR A 10 6.53 -10.31 2.54
CA TYR A 10 5.46 -9.45 3.04
C TYR A 10 4.11 -10.19 3.15
N GLY A 11 3.81 -11.05 2.17
CA GLY A 11 2.57 -11.82 2.15
C GLY A 11 2.59 -12.97 3.16
N LYS A 12 3.72 -13.70 3.25
CA LYS A 12 3.91 -14.78 4.22
C LYS A 12 3.80 -14.26 5.65
N THR A 13 4.48 -13.15 5.94
CA THR A 13 4.51 -12.55 7.29
C THR A 13 3.15 -11.98 7.68
N ASP A 14 2.44 -11.31 6.76
CA ASP A 14 1.08 -10.82 7.00
C ASP A 14 0.12 -11.97 7.35
N GLU A 15 0.17 -13.05 6.58
CA GLU A 15 -0.65 -14.24 6.85
C GLU A 15 -0.28 -14.89 8.18
N GLN A 16 1.00 -15.13 8.44
CA GLN A 16 1.46 -15.76 9.69
C GLN A 16 1.01 -14.97 10.93
N VAL A 17 1.11 -13.63 10.89
CA VAL A 17 0.62 -12.79 11.99
C VAL A 17 -0.89 -12.88 12.14
N LYS A 18 -1.65 -12.75 11.05
CA LYS A 18 -3.11 -12.85 11.09
C LYS A 18 -3.58 -14.20 11.63
N GLN A 19 -2.96 -15.29 11.19
CA GLN A 19 -3.27 -16.62 11.69
C GLN A 19 -3.02 -16.75 13.18
N ALA A 20 -1.90 -16.22 13.67
CA ALA A 20 -1.59 -16.25 15.09
C ALA A 20 -2.49 -15.32 15.92
N GLU A 21 -2.89 -14.15 15.39
CA GLU A 21 -3.88 -13.29 16.02
C GLU A 21 -5.20 -14.05 16.23
N MET A 22 -5.73 -14.68 15.17
CA MET A 22 -6.98 -15.45 15.25
C MET A 22 -6.86 -16.72 16.11
N ARG A 23 -5.71 -17.41 16.06
CA ARG A 23 -5.54 -18.70 16.74
C ARG A 23 -5.27 -18.57 18.23
N PHE A 24 -4.49 -17.56 18.63
CA PHE A 24 -3.99 -17.41 19.99
C PHE A 24 -4.50 -16.14 20.66
N ILE A 25 -4.34 -14.98 20.02
CA ILE A 25 -4.54 -13.69 20.69
C ILE A 25 -6.01 -13.36 20.89
N GLU A 26 -6.83 -13.40 19.84
CA GLU A 26 -8.25 -13.08 19.91
C GLU A 26 -8.99 -13.97 20.92
N PRO A 27 -8.81 -15.31 20.94
CA PRO A 27 -9.48 -16.13 21.93
C PRO A 27 -9.08 -15.83 23.39
N ILE A 28 -7.82 -15.46 23.63
CA ILE A 28 -7.36 -15.04 24.97
C ILE A 28 -8.00 -13.69 25.34
N MET A 29 -7.97 -12.72 24.43
CA MET A 29 -8.54 -11.38 24.63
C MET A 29 -10.05 -11.42 24.85
N ASP A 30 -10.78 -12.20 24.06
CA ASP A 30 -12.21 -12.37 24.22
C ASP A 30 -12.52 -13.05 25.57
N ALA A 31 -11.71 -14.03 26.01
CA ALA A 31 -11.90 -14.66 27.32
C ALA A 31 -11.62 -13.70 28.49
N LEU A 32 -10.57 -12.89 28.40
CA LEU A 32 -10.31 -11.84 29.40
C LEU A 32 -11.50 -10.87 29.49
N SER A 33 -12.00 -10.40 28.34
CA SER A 33 -13.13 -9.47 28.27
C SER A 33 -14.43 -10.06 28.82
N ASP A 34 -14.77 -11.30 28.43
CA ASP A 34 -16.04 -11.94 28.80
C ASP A 34 -16.12 -12.25 30.30
N HIS A 35 -14.97 -12.54 30.94
CA HIS A 35 -14.89 -12.84 32.38
C HIS A 35 -14.48 -11.64 33.24
N GLY A 36 -14.27 -10.47 32.62
CA GLY A 36 -13.88 -9.24 33.32
C GLY A 36 -12.50 -9.29 33.98
N ILE A 37 -11.59 -10.08 33.42
CA ILE A 37 -10.21 -10.23 33.92
C ILE A 37 -9.32 -9.20 33.22
N SER A 38 -8.63 -8.39 34.01
CA SER A 38 -7.65 -7.43 33.49
C SER A 38 -6.39 -8.12 33.01
N GLN A 39 -5.61 -7.40 32.20
CA GLN A 39 -4.33 -7.90 31.70
C GLN A 39 -3.26 -7.94 32.78
N GLU A 40 -3.36 -7.03 33.74
CA GLU A 40 -2.51 -7.03 34.92
C GLU A 40 -2.74 -8.30 35.74
N GLU A 41 -3.99 -8.66 36.03
CA GLU A 41 -4.34 -9.90 36.74
C GLU A 41 -3.82 -11.14 35.98
N PHE A 42 -4.06 -11.20 34.66
CA PHE A 42 -3.53 -12.32 33.87
C PHE A 42 -1.99 -12.34 33.84
N GLY A 43 -1.35 -11.18 33.75
CA GLY A 43 0.11 -11.05 33.81
C GLY A 43 0.69 -11.47 35.16
N GLU A 44 0.04 -11.13 36.26
CA GLU A 44 0.42 -11.51 37.63
C GLU A 44 0.36 -13.03 37.77
N TYR A 45 -0.72 -13.65 37.30
CA TYR A 45 -0.87 -15.10 37.26
C TYR A 45 0.25 -15.78 36.45
N LEU A 46 0.58 -15.24 35.26
CA LEU A 46 1.65 -15.79 34.42
C LEU A 46 3.04 -15.65 35.05
N ILE A 47 3.31 -14.52 35.70
CA ILE A 47 4.55 -14.30 36.47
C ILE A 47 4.65 -15.32 37.60
N ALA A 48 3.59 -15.46 38.38
CA ALA A 48 3.54 -16.40 39.50
C ALA A 48 3.75 -17.85 39.01
N ARG A 49 3.14 -18.23 37.88
CA ARG A 49 3.35 -19.57 37.31
C ARG A 49 4.79 -19.85 36.88
N MET A 50 5.54 -18.84 36.45
CA MET A 50 6.89 -19.03 35.92
C MET A 50 7.99 -18.87 36.97
N ALA A 51 7.75 -18.08 38.02
CA ALA A 51 8.73 -17.75 39.06
C ALA A 51 9.42 -18.98 39.69
N PRO A 52 8.73 -20.07 40.08
CA PRO A 52 9.39 -21.23 40.67
C PRO A 52 10.41 -21.92 39.74
N SER A 53 10.03 -22.17 38.48
CA SER A 53 10.95 -22.74 37.48
C SER A 53 12.16 -21.83 37.27
N ARG A 54 11.93 -20.50 37.28
CA ARG A 54 12.98 -19.49 37.14
C ARG A 54 13.94 -19.45 38.32
N ASN A 55 13.43 -19.53 39.55
CA ASN A 55 14.23 -19.57 40.77
C ASN A 55 15.14 -20.81 40.78
N ILE A 56 14.59 -21.99 40.47
CA ILE A 56 15.35 -23.24 40.36
C ILE A 56 16.44 -23.14 39.28
N HIS A 57 16.09 -22.62 38.11
CA HIS A 57 17.04 -22.46 37.01
C HIS A 57 18.19 -21.52 37.37
N LEU A 58 17.88 -20.31 37.87
CA LEU A 58 18.90 -19.34 38.26
C LEU A 58 19.80 -19.88 39.36
N LYS A 59 19.24 -20.56 40.36
CA LYS A 59 20.01 -21.20 41.43
C LYS A 59 20.99 -22.22 40.86
N LYS A 60 20.55 -23.06 39.93
CA LYS A 60 21.41 -24.05 39.25
C LYS A 60 22.54 -23.35 38.49
N MET A 61 22.21 -22.38 37.64
CA MET A 61 23.17 -21.61 36.83
C MET A 61 24.22 -20.89 37.68
N TYR A 62 23.80 -20.17 38.72
CA TYR A 62 24.75 -19.49 39.62
C TYR A 62 25.58 -20.47 40.45
N THR A 63 25.06 -21.66 40.76
CA THR A 63 25.84 -22.70 41.45
C THR A 63 26.91 -23.28 40.53
N GLU A 64 26.59 -23.53 39.27
CA GLU A 64 27.54 -23.98 38.24
C GLU A 64 28.65 -22.93 38.05
N MET A 65 28.28 -21.67 37.83
CA MET A 65 29.22 -20.54 37.75
C MET A 65 30.11 -20.40 39.00
N MET A 66 29.55 -20.58 40.20
CA MET A 66 30.32 -20.55 41.46
C MET A 66 31.39 -21.66 41.52
N ASN A 67 31.12 -22.82 40.92
CA ASN A 67 32.05 -23.94 40.91
C ASN A 67 33.22 -23.72 39.94
N GLU A 68 33.00 -22.94 38.88
CA GLU A 68 33.98 -22.64 37.83
C GLU A 68 34.83 -21.39 38.12
N LEU A 69 34.42 -20.55 39.07
CA LEU A 69 35.19 -19.38 39.48
C LEU A 69 36.45 -19.76 40.27
N ASP A 70 37.61 -19.32 39.78
CA ASP A 70 38.92 -19.42 40.45
C ASP A 70 39.14 -18.31 41.51
N ASP A 71 38.41 -17.20 41.43
CA ASP A 71 38.51 -16.04 42.33
C ASP A 71 37.66 -16.24 43.60
N GLY A 72 38.34 -16.36 44.74
CA GLY A 72 37.72 -16.62 46.05
C GLY A 72 36.75 -15.53 46.52
N ASP A 73 37.00 -14.26 46.20
CA ASP A 73 36.15 -13.16 46.65
C ASP A 73 34.85 -13.10 45.85
N LYS A 74 34.94 -13.35 44.53
CA LYS A 74 33.75 -13.50 43.67
C LYS A 74 32.92 -14.71 44.05
N LYS A 75 33.57 -15.82 44.36
CA LYS A 75 32.93 -17.05 44.82
C LYS A 75 32.16 -16.84 46.13
N ASN A 76 32.76 -16.12 47.10
CA ASN A 76 32.11 -15.77 48.36
C ASN A 76 30.94 -14.80 48.14
N SER A 77 31.09 -13.80 47.29
CA SER A 77 30.01 -12.84 46.96
C SER A 77 28.80 -13.53 46.32
N LEU A 78 29.04 -14.47 45.39
CA LEU A 78 27.97 -15.24 44.74
C LEU A 78 27.28 -16.19 45.72
N LYS A 79 28.05 -16.79 46.62
CA LYS A 79 27.52 -17.62 47.72
C LYS A 79 26.63 -16.81 48.66
N GLU A 80 27.07 -15.64 49.10
CA GLU A 80 26.28 -14.72 49.94
C GLU A 80 24.99 -14.28 49.24
N MET A 81 25.05 -13.98 47.94
CA MET A 81 23.86 -13.65 47.14
C MET A 81 22.87 -14.82 47.11
N LEU A 82 23.34 -16.05 46.87
CA LEU A 82 22.50 -17.26 46.86
C LEU A 82 21.87 -17.54 48.23
N GLU A 83 22.63 -17.34 49.31
CA GLU A 83 22.13 -17.48 50.68
C GLU A 83 21.11 -16.40 51.04
N LYS A 84 21.38 -15.13 50.67
CA LYS A 84 20.50 -13.98 50.96
C LYS A 84 19.20 -14.01 50.18
N ARG A 85 19.24 -14.37 48.90
CA ARG A 85 18.06 -14.38 48.01
C ARG A 85 17.29 -15.69 48.04
N GLY A 86 17.91 -16.79 48.46
CA GLY A 86 17.27 -18.10 48.61
C GLY A 86 16.50 -18.52 47.35
N ASP A 87 15.17 -18.61 47.48
CA ASP A 87 14.26 -19.03 46.42
C ASP A 87 13.48 -17.83 45.80
N ASN A 88 14.08 -16.64 45.79
CA ASN A 88 13.52 -15.39 45.23
C ASN A 88 14.45 -14.75 44.16
N LEU A 89 15.19 -15.58 43.42
CA LEU A 89 16.13 -15.12 42.39
C LEU A 89 15.42 -14.47 41.18
N SER A 90 14.16 -14.81 40.94
CA SER A 90 13.33 -14.24 39.87
C SER A 90 12.69 -12.89 40.23
N GLY A 91 12.78 -12.47 41.49
CA GLY A 91 12.04 -11.32 42.04
C GLY A 91 10.67 -11.67 42.62
N VAL A 92 10.20 -12.93 42.45
CA VAL A 92 9.04 -13.48 43.17
C VAL A 92 9.45 -14.78 43.87
N ALA A 93 9.22 -14.86 45.18
CA ALA A 93 9.53 -16.05 45.97
C ALA A 93 8.57 -17.20 45.59
N THR A 94 9.08 -18.43 45.55
CA THR A 94 8.31 -19.61 45.12
C THR A 94 7.05 -19.85 45.96
N ASP A 95 7.12 -19.65 47.27
CA ASP A 95 5.98 -19.80 48.18
C ASP A 95 4.91 -18.73 47.93
N ILE A 96 5.32 -17.47 47.72
CA ILE A 96 4.42 -16.37 47.33
C ILE A 96 3.75 -16.68 45.99
N ALA A 97 4.53 -17.12 45.00
CA ALA A 97 4.01 -17.51 43.69
C ALA A 97 2.94 -18.61 43.79
N ILE A 98 3.16 -19.63 44.62
CA ILE A 98 2.18 -20.69 44.87
C ILE A 98 0.91 -20.13 45.53
N GLN A 99 1.04 -19.20 46.48
CA GLN A 99 -0.11 -18.55 47.13
C GLN A 99 -0.94 -17.73 46.15
N VAL A 100 -0.29 -16.93 45.29
CA VAL A 100 -0.96 -16.13 44.24
C VAL A 100 -1.75 -17.04 43.30
N VAL A 101 -1.11 -18.09 42.75
CA VAL A 101 -1.79 -19.04 41.85
C VAL A 101 -2.98 -19.69 42.53
N LYS A 102 -2.83 -20.17 43.77
CA LYS A 102 -3.95 -20.79 44.51
C LYS A 102 -5.09 -19.83 44.78
N LYS A 103 -4.78 -18.57 45.13
CA LYS A 103 -5.78 -17.54 45.36
C LYS A 103 -6.58 -17.28 44.09
N MET A 104 -5.90 -17.02 42.98
CA MET A 104 -6.54 -16.73 41.69
C MET A 104 -7.33 -17.93 41.16
N GLU A 105 -6.80 -19.15 41.25
CA GLU A 105 -7.53 -20.36 40.83
C GLU A 105 -8.77 -20.66 41.71
N ALA A 106 -8.85 -20.08 42.92
CA ALA A 106 -10.03 -20.20 43.79
C ALA A 106 -11.08 -19.10 43.54
N GLU A 107 -10.71 -18.00 42.87
CA GLU A 107 -11.62 -16.90 42.57
C GLU A 107 -12.58 -17.29 41.43
N PRO A 108 -13.92 -17.20 41.60
CA PRO A 108 -14.86 -17.71 40.61
C PRO A 108 -14.70 -17.11 39.21
N ALA A 109 -14.42 -15.80 39.11
CA ALA A 109 -14.27 -15.13 37.81
C ALA A 109 -13.03 -15.64 37.06
N PHE A 110 -11.90 -15.74 37.78
CA PHE A 110 -10.64 -16.20 37.20
C PHE A 110 -10.66 -17.71 36.92
N LEU A 111 -11.29 -18.52 37.77
CA LEU A 111 -11.51 -19.94 37.52
C LEU A 111 -12.35 -20.18 36.25
N ASN A 112 -13.42 -19.41 36.07
CA ASN A 112 -14.25 -19.48 34.86
C ASN A 112 -13.47 -19.06 33.61
N PHE A 113 -12.60 -18.04 33.72
CA PHE A 113 -11.66 -17.66 32.66
C PHE A 113 -10.72 -18.81 32.29
N LEU A 114 -10.11 -19.47 33.28
CA LEU A 114 -9.21 -20.62 33.03
C LEU A 114 -9.94 -21.83 32.42
N GLN A 115 -11.21 -22.02 32.75
CA GLN A 115 -12.07 -23.11 32.26
C GLN A 115 -12.83 -22.77 30.98
N ASP A 116 -12.60 -21.58 30.41
CA ASP A 116 -13.28 -21.14 29.21
C ASP A 116 -13.04 -22.14 28.05
N SER A 117 -14.08 -22.40 27.26
CA SER A 117 -14.03 -23.30 26.09
C SER A 117 -12.97 -22.92 25.04
N ARG A 118 -12.49 -21.66 25.07
CA ARG A 118 -11.40 -21.16 24.23
C ARG A 118 -10.02 -21.53 24.75
N GLU A 119 -9.90 -22.13 25.94
CA GLU A 119 -8.65 -22.60 26.54
C GLU A 119 -7.53 -21.53 26.58
N PRO A 120 -7.75 -20.35 27.18
CA PRO A 120 -6.85 -19.20 27.06
C PRO A 120 -5.43 -19.48 27.57
N LEU A 121 -5.29 -20.21 28.69
CA LEU A 121 -3.99 -20.57 29.24
C LEU A 121 -3.22 -21.55 28.33
N GLN A 122 -3.91 -22.53 27.75
CA GLN A 122 -3.32 -23.49 26.80
C GLN A 122 -2.83 -22.76 25.54
N LYS A 123 -3.65 -21.86 24.98
CA LYS A 123 -3.30 -21.04 23.82
C LYS A 123 -2.10 -20.14 24.07
N PHE A 124 -1.99 -19.57 25.27
CA PHE A 124 -0.81 -18.79 25.66
C PHE A 124 0.46 -19.64 25.61
N TYR A 125 0.43 -20.86 26.16
CA TYR A 125 1.58 -21.76 26.10
C TYR A 125 1.91 -22.23 24.68
N ASP A 126 0.90 -22.60 23.89
CA ASP A 126 1.07 -23.01 22.50
C ASP A 126 1.68 -21.90 21.64
N MET A 127 1.25 -20.64 21.85
CA MET A 127 1.83 -19.48 21.18
C MET A 127 3.33 -19.38 21.46
N ASN A 128 3.75 -19.46 22.73
CA ASN A 128 5.16 -19.33 23.09
C ASN A 128 6.01 -20.50 22.57
N ARG A 129 5.47 -21.72 22.63
CA ARG A 129 6.11 -22.92 22.06
C ARG A 129 6.32 -22.81 20.56
N GLU A 130 5.27 -22.47 19.82
CA GLU A 130 5.32 -22.29 18.37
C GLU A 130 6.25 -21.12 17.98
N GLY A 131 6.31 -20.07 18.81
CA GLY A 131 7.26 -18.97 18.62
C GLY A 131 8.73 -19.40 18.68
N LEU A 132 9.07 -20.40 19.51
CA LEU A 132 10.42 -20.99 19.55
C LEU A 132 10.67 -21.87 18.34
N ASP A 133 9.70 -22.71 17.98
CA ASP A 133 9.80 -23.63 16.83
C ASP A 133 10.01 -22.83 15.53
N HIS A 134 9.23 -21.76 15.29
CA HIS A 134 9.41 -20.87 14.14
C HIS A 134 10.82 -20.26 14.04
N ARG A 135 11.45 -19.94 15.17
CA ARG A 135 12.81 -19.38 15.19
C ARG A 135 13.85 -20.45 14.85
N ALA A 136 13.67 -21.67 15.33
CA ALA A 136 14.55 -22.78 14.99
C ALA A 136 14.42 -23.18 13.52
N GLU A 137 13.19 -23.35 13.02
CA GLU A 137 12.89 -23.71 11.63
C GLU A 137 13.42 -22.68 10.63
N SER A 138 13.39 -21.40 11.00
CA SER A 138 13.94 -20.32 10.18
C SER A 138 15.46 -20.16 10.30
N GLY A 139 16.12 -21.01 11.09
CA GLY A 139 17.58 -20.98 11.31
C GLY A 139 18.06 -19.77 12.10
N LEU A 140 17.18 -19.11 12.85
CA LEU A 140 17.54 -17.98 13.73
C LEU A 140 18.21 -18.42 15.02
N ILE A 141 17.85 -19.59 15.52
CA ILE A 141 18.44 -20.27 16.67
C ILE A 141 18.81 -21.71 16.29
N GLN A 142 19.70 -22.33 17.06
CA GLN A 142 20.10 -23.72 16.92
C GLN A 142 18.97 -24.64 17.39
N GLY A 143 18.39 -25.38 16.46
CA GLY A 143 17.38 -26.41 16.73
C GLY A 143 17.96 -27.83 16.70
N PRO A 144 17.09 -28.85 16.90
CA PRO A 144 17.49 -30.26 16.86
C PRO A 144 18.14 -30.60 15.50
N GLY A 145 19.42 -30.99 15.51
CA GLY A 145 20.15 -31.41 14.31
C GLY A 145 21.00 -30.32 13.60
N ALA A 146 21.21 -29.16 14.22
CA ALA A 146 22.18 -28.18 13.71
C ALA A 146 23.61 -28.77 13.69
N ALA A 147 24.22 -28.83 12.50
CA ALA A 147 25.58 -29.34 12.33
C ALA A 147 26.60 -28.47 13.09
N THR A 148 27.51 -29.12 13.81
CA THR A 148 28.67 -28.50 14.43
C THR A 148 29.67 -28.08 13.36
N GLU A 149 29.94 -26.78 13.21
CA GLU A 149 31.18 -26.35 12.56
C GLU A 149 32.31 -26.44 13.60
N ALA A 150 33.42 -27.04 13.20
CA ALA A 150 34.62 -27.12 14.02
C ALA A 150 35.30 -25.75 14.05
N LEU A 151 35.72 -25.31 15.23
CA LEU A 151 36.57 -24.13 15.36
C LEU A 151 37.99 -24.47 14.83
N GLU A 152 38.74 -23.46 14.38
CA GLU A 152 40.10 -23.63 13.82
C GLU A 152 41.09 -24.32 14.77
N ASP A 153 40.79 -24.35 16.07
CA ASP A 153 41.58 -25.05 17.10
C ASP A 153 41.23 -26.54 17.25
N GLY A 154 40.32 -27.07 16.42
CA GLY A 154 39.88 -28.46 16.47
C GLY A 154 38.86 -28.77 17.57
N THR A 155 38.38 -27.76 18.31
CA THR A 155 37.27 -27.94 19.24
C THR A 155 35.94 -27.89 18.48
N ALA A 156 35.15 -28.95 18.57
CA ALA A 156 33.77 -28.90 18.13
C ALA A 156 33.02 -27.97 19.09
N SER A 157 32.45 -26.87 18.59
CA SER A 157 31.46 -26.14 19.39
C SER A 157 30.33 -27.14 19.63
N GLY A 158 30.12 -27.59 20.87
CA GLY A 158 29.05 -28.54 21.19
C GLY A 158 27.74 -28.06 20.57
N SER A 159 27.02 -28.95 19.89
CA SER A 159 25.71 -28.63 19.31
C SER A 159 24.75 -28.33 20.46
N ILE A 160 24.44 -27.05 20.67
CA ILE A 160 23.46 -26.66 21.69
C ILE A 160 22.10 -26.62 20.99
N ASP A 161 21.15 -27.40 21.50
CA ASP A 161 19.75 -27.29 21.11
C ASP A 161 19.10 -26.19 21.96
N GLU A 162 19.10 -24.95 21.42
CA GLU A 162 18.59 -23.75 22.12
C GLU A 162 17.11 -23.91 22.44
N VAL A 163 16.32 -24.54 21.56
CA VAL A 163 14.89 -24.79 21.80
C VAL A 163 14.72 -25.70 23.02
N LYS A 164 15.44 -26.83 23.05
CA LYS A 164 15.36 -27.78 24.16
C LYS A 164 15.83 -27.16 25.46
N ALA A 165 16.91 -26.39 25.44
CA ALA A 165 17.45 -25.70 26.61
C ALA A 165 16.43 -24.74 27.22
N MET A 166 15.84 -23.84 26.42
CA MET A 166 14.84 -22.86 26.89
C MET A 166 13.58 -23.55 27.44
N VAL A 167 13.14 -24.62 26.79
CA VAL A 167 11.99 -25.42 27.23
C VAL A 167 12.28 -26.08 28.57
N GLN A 168 13.44 -26.73 28.72
CA GLN A 168 13.84 -27.38 29.97
C GLN A 168 13.94 -26.37 31.10
N ALA A 169 14.56 -25.23 30.84
CA ALA A 169 14.74 -24.16 31.81
C ALA A 169 13.41 -23.60 32.33
N SER A 170 12.36 -23.67 31.50
CA SER A 170 11.00 -23.25 31.85
C SER A 170 10.12 -24.35 32.44
N SER A 171 10.69 -25.53 32.70
CA SER A 171 9.97 -26.76 33.10
C SER A 171 10.47 -27.38 34.41
N PHE A 172 11.28 -26.66 35.19
CA PHE A 172 11.87 -27.20 36.43
C PHE A 172 10.87 -27.41 37.58
N PHE A 173 9.76 -26.67 37.60
CA PHE A 173 8.73 -26.79 38.62
C PHE A 173 7.48 -27.51 38.10
N ASN A 174 6.93 -28.45 38.89
CA ASN A 174 5.70 -29.15 38.55
C ASN A 174 4.49 -28.56 39.28
N TRP A 175 3.67 -27.77 38.58
CA TRP A 175 2.48 -27.14 39.16
C TRP A 175 1.42 -28.11 39.67
N THR A 176 1.27 -29.28 39.06
CA THR A 176 0.26 -30.25 39.48
C THR A 176 0.66 -30.96 40.77
N LYS A 177 1.95 -31.33 40.88
CA LYS A 177 2.48 -32.09 42.01
C LYS A 177 2.89 -31.19 43.17
N ASP A 178 3.66 -30.14 42.88
CA ASP A 178 4.33 -29.33 43.89
C ASP A 178 3.57 -28.02 44.16
N GLY A 179 2.92 -27.45 43.15
CA GLY A 179 2.11 -26.23 43.26
C GLY A 179 0.65 -26.46 43.70
N GLY A 180 0.11 -27.67 43.51
CA GLY A 180 -1.29 -28.01 43.79
C GLY A 180 -2.31 -27.40 42.82
N SER A 181 -1.86 -26.91 41.66
CA SER A 181 -2.72 -26.35 40.60
C SER A 181 -3.39 -27.45 39.80
N LYS A 182 -4.67 -27.26 39.45
CA LYS A 182 -5.41 -28.20 38.58
C LYS A 182 -5.16 -27.96 37.09
N PHE A 183 -4.50 -26.86 36.75
CA PHE A 183 -4.19 -26.46 35.39
C PHE A 183 -2.72 -26.76 35.07
N SER A 184 -2.47 -27.46 33.97
CA SER A 184 -1.14 -27.77 33.43
C SER A 184 -1.14 -27.53 31.93
N TYR A 185 0.05 -27.26 31.37
CA TYR A 185 0.19 -27.24 29.92
C TYR A 185 0.10 -28.66 29.37
N LYS A 186 -0.69 -28.85 28.31
CA LYS A 186 -0.73 -30.12 27.56
C LYS A 186 0.03 -29.96 26.25
N PHE A 187 1.19 -30.57 26.14
CA PHE A 187 1.96 -30.63 24.90
C PHE A 187 1.63 -31.92 24.16
N ALA A 188 1.12 -31.82 22.93
CA ALA A 188 0.72 -32.98 22.12
C ALA A 188 -0.19 -33.98 22.89
N GLY A 189 -1.11 -33.45 23.69
CA GLY A 189 -2.05 -34.24 24.51
C GLY A 189 -1.47 -34.86 25.79
N LYS A 190 -0.21 -34.58 26.13
CA LYS A 190 0.47 -35.07 27.36
C LYS A 190 0.77 -33.92 28.31
N ASP A 191 0.72 -34.19 29.61
CA ASP A 191 1.09 -33.21 30.63
C ASP A 191 2.55 -32.78 30.48
N SER A 192 2.78 -31.47 30.65
CA SER A 192 4.07 -30.82 30.56
C SER A 192 4.26 -29.86 31.73
N ASN A 193 5.46 -29.84 32.30
CA ASN A 193 5.85 -28.90 33.35
C ASN A 193 6.18 -27.50 32.80
N TYR A 194 6.13 -27.33 31.47
CA TYR A 194 6.41 -26.06 30.83
C TYR A 194 5.46 -24.98 31.35
N SER A 195 6.03 -23.96 31.98
CA SER A 195 5.26 -22.96 32.73
C SER A 195 5.37 -21.55 32.19
N TYR A 196 6.16 -21.34 31.11
CA TYR A 196 6.30 -20.15 30.24
C TYR A 196 7.78 -19.95 29.84
N ALA A 197 8.08 -19.75 28.55
CA ALA A 197 9.43 -19.41 28.06
C ALA A 197 9.39 -18.27 27.04
N PRO A 198 9.62 -17.03 27.46
CA PRO A 198 10.17 -16.02 26.57
C PRO A 198 11.65 -16.37 26.31
N MET A 199 12.19 -16.01 25.14
CA MET A 199 13.61 -16.28 24.88
C MET A 199 14.47 -15.66 25.99
N GLN A 200 14.17 -14.42 26.38
CA GLN A 200 15.01 -13.66 27.27
C GLN A 200 14.98 -14.14 28.73
N GLY A 201 16.15 -14.46 29.28
CA GLY A 201 16.32 -14.86 30.68
C GLY A 201 16.77 -16.30 30.85
N PHE A 202 16.24 -17.27 30.11
CA PHE A 202 16.59 -18.70 30.28
C PHE A 202 17.78 -19.17 29.42
N GLU A 203 18.56 -18.20 28.98
CA GLU A 203 19.48 -18.23 27.85
C GLU A 203 20.82 -18.88 28.26
N GLY A 204 21.32 -18.67 29.48
CA GLY A 204 22.64 -19.18 29.93
C GLY A 204 22.75 -20.67 30.32
N GLY A 205 22.12 -21.59 29.60
CA GLY A 205 21.99 -23.01 30.00
C GLY A 205 23.22 -23.91 29.85
N THR A 206 24.29 -23.46 29.20
CA THR A 206 25.62 -24.11 29.15
C THR A 206 26.69 -23.02 29.02
N ASP A 207 27.92 -23.20 29.52
CA ASP A 207 29.00 -22.20 29.35
C ASP A 207 29.20 -21.83 27.88
N THR A 208 29.04 -22.83 27.02
CA THR A 208 29.06 -22.67 25.57
C THR A 208 27.86 -21.89 25.01
N LEU A 209 26.70 -21.88 25.67
CA LEU A 209 25.53 -21.08 25.30
C LEU A 209 25.67 -19.65 25.84
N TYR A 210 26.21 -19.47 27.05
CA TYR A 210 26.55 -18.17 27.63
C TYR A 210 27.62 -17.45 26.78
N GLU A 211 28.73 -18.13 26.47
CA GLU A 211 29.80 -17.60 25.59
C GLU A 211 29.31 -17.31 24.17
N LYS A 212 28.34 -18.06 23.66
CA LYS A 212 27.72 -17.83 22.34
C LYS A 212 26.70 -16.69 22.39
N GLU A 213 25.77 -16.67 23.32
CA GLU A 213 24.70 -15.68 23.40
C GLU A 213 25.20 -14.28 23.72
N GLU A 214 26.24 -14.19 24.55
CA GLU A 214 26.84 -12.95 24.97
C GLU A 214 27.69 -12.33 23.86
N ALA A 215 28.49 -13.15 23.17
CA ALA A 215 29.20 -12.79 21.94
C ALA A 215 28.27 -12.11 20.92
N TYR A 216 27.04 -12.61 20.75
CA TYR A 216 26.14 -12.03 19.77
C TYR A 216 25.43 -10.75 20.23
N GLY A 217 25.84 -10.21 21.39
CA GLY A 217 25.60 -8.89 21.94
C GLY A 217 26.10 -7.78 21.01
N VAL A 218 25.13 -7.23 20.33
CA VAL A 218 25.10 -5.95 19.65
C VAL A 218 25.75 -5.93 18.25
N VAL A 219 24.98 -6.27 17.21
CA VAL A 219 25.22 -5.84 15.81
C VAL A 219 24.01 -5.03 15.29
N GLY A 220 24.26 -3.87 14.66
CA GLY A 220 23.26 -3.04 13.99
C GLY A 220 22.42 -2.06 14.85
N LYS A 221 23.03 -1.25 15.72
CA LYS A 221 22.42 0.02 16.17
C LYS A 221 22.68 1.11 15.11
N SER A 222 21.64 1.47 14.35
CA SER A 222 21.40 2.91 14.13
C SER A 222 20.29 3.32 15.07
N SER A 223 20.60 4.28 15.93
CA SER A 223 19.87 4.68 17.14
C SER A 223 18.54 5.42 16.88
N SER A 224 17.84 5.16 15.77
CA SER A 224 16.60 5.91 15.48
C SER A 224 15.56 5.25 14.56
N SER A 225 15.69 3.98 14.18
CA SER A 225 14.63 3.35 13.36
C SER A 225 14.44 1.85 13.62
N SER A 226 13.28 1.51 14.18
CA SER A 226 12.79 0.15 14.31
C SER A 226 12.69 -0.54 12.93
N GLY A 227 13.62 -1.48 12.71
CA GLY A 227 13.53 -2.65 11.83
C GLY A 227 13.02 -2.46 10.40
N ARG A 228 13.88 -2.12 9.43
CA ARG A 228 13.53 -2.28 8.00
C ARG A 228 14.75 -2.58 7.14
N ALA A 229 15.16 -3.84 7.03
CA ALA A 229 16.05 -4.39 5.97
C ALA A 229 16.13 -5.93 6.10
N TRP A 230 17.09 -6.58 5.44
CA TRP A 230 17.32 -8.03 5.52
C TRP A 230 18.41 -8.45 6.54
N ASP A 231 19.11 -7.52 7.15
CA ASP A 231 20.21 -7.82 8.08
C ASP A 231 19.71 -8.49 9.39
N GLN A 232 20.30 -9.64 9.80
CA GLN A 232 19.84 -10.50 10.92
C GLN A 232 20.86 -10.68 12.08
N PRO A 233 21.21 -9.62 12.82
CA PRO A 233 22.08 -9.74 14.00
C PRO A 233 21.35 -10.33 15.22
N LYS A 234 22.03 -11.11 16.10
CA LYS A 234 21.36 -11.88 17.18
C LYS A 234 20.83 -10.97 18.29
N ASN A 235 21.63 -10.00 18.73
CA ASN A 235 21.29 -9.00 19.74
C ASN A 235 19.85 -8.47 19.66
N LYS A 236 19.41 -8.19 18.44
CA LYS A 236 18.11 -7.62 18.12
C LYS A 236 16.98 -8.55 18.61
N PHE A 237 17.21 -9.86 18.76
CA PHE A 237 16.24 -10.83 19.30
C PHE A 237 16.02 -10.71 20.82
N LEU A 238 16.97 -10.08 21.53
CA LEU A 238 17.12 -10.10 22.99
C LEU A 238 16.95 -8.71 23.62
N PHE A 239 16.33 -7.75 22.92
CA PHE A 239 16.30 -6.34 23.33
C PHE A 239 15.18 -5.96 24.32
N LYS A 240 14.35 -6.91 24.78
CA LYS A 240 13.18 -6.59 25.61
C LYS A 240 12.91 -7.68 26.64
N GLY A 241 13.14 -7.32 27.90
CA GLY A 241 12.91 -8.17 29.06
C GLY A 241 11.61 -8.96 28.94
N ALA A 242 11.76 -10.27 28.87
CA ALA A 242 10.76 -11.34 28.87
C ALA A 242 9.53 -11.16 29.77
N PHE A 243 9.67 -10.36 30.82
CA PHE A 243 8.69 -10.18 31.87
C PHE A 243 8.29 -8.71 32.05
N GLY A 244 8.43 -7.89 31.01
CA GLY A 244 8.01 -6.48 31.11
C GLY A 244 8.94 -5.60 31.94
N ARG A 245 10.20 -6.02 32.12
CA ARG A 245 11.18 -5.27 32.90
C ARG A 245 11.64 -4.04 32.12
N GLU A 246 11.52 -2.87 32.72
CA GLU A 246 12.21 -1.65 32.29
C GLU A 246 13.69 -1.69 32.69
N GLU A 247 14.53 -0.90 32.01
CA GLU A 247 15.99 -0.85 32.18
C GLU A 247 16.41 -0.61 33.64
N ASP A 248 15.54 0.03 34.44
CA ASP A 248 15.77 0.40 35.86
C ASP A 248 14.88 -0.35 36.86
N SER A 249 14.12 -1.37 36.43
CA SER A 249 13.15 -2.10 37.29
C SER A 249 13.70 -3.42 37.85
N VAL A 250 13.38 -3.68 39.12
CA VAL A 250 13.92 -4.83 39.88
C VAL A 250 13.04 -6.09 39.75
N GLY A 251 11.81 -5.95 39.25
CA GLY A 251 10.82 -7.03 39.12
C GLY A 251 10.05 -6.98 37.80
N PRO A 252 9.37 -8.09 37.43
CA PRO A 252 8.53 -8.14 36.24
C PRO A 252 7.28 -7.24 36.38
N ASN A 253 6.83 -6.59 35.29
CA ASN A 253 5.62 -5.75 35.27
C ASN A 253 4.43 -6.55 34.70
N PRO A 254 3.43 -6.92 35.53
CA PRO A 254 2.26 -7.69 35.12
C PRO A 254 1.49 -7.09 33.94
N GLU A 255 1.34 -5.76 33.87
CA GLU A 255 0.58 -5.07 32.81
C GLU A 255 1.12 -5.33 31.40
N THR A 256 2.41 -5.63 31.28
CA THR A 256 3.08 -5.72 29.99
C THR A 256 3.42 -7.16 29.57
N VAL A 257 3.28 -8.15 30.45
CA VAL A 257 3.70 -9.55 30.19
C VAL A 257 3.06 -10.12 28.93
N PHE A 258 1.74 -10.05 28.83
CA PHE A 258 1.03 -10.61 27.69
C PHE A 258 1.32 -9.84 26.40
N ALA A 259 1.42 -8.51 26.47
CA ALA A 259 1.78 -7.67 25.32
C ALA A 259 3.22 -7.94 24.83
N VAL A 260 4.16 -8.16 25.74
CA VAL A 260 5.55 -8.53 25.43
C VAL A 260 5.61 -9.92 24.82
N ALA A 261 4.90 -10.92 25.37
CA ALA A 261 4.82 -12.26 24.80
C ALA A 261 4.27 -12.24 23.36
N ARG A 262 3.18 -11.48 23.13
CA ARG A 262 2.62 -11.23 21.78
C ARG A 262 3.65 -10.59 20.85
N GLN A 263 4.37 -9.57 21.34
CA GLN A 263 5.40 -8.91 20.55
C GLN A 263 6.53 -9.88 20.18
N GLN A 264 7.04 -10.66 21.14
CA GLN A 264 8.13 -11.61 20.93
C GLN A 264 7.75 -12.72 19.94
N TYR A 265 6.52 -13.21 20.01
CA TYR A 265 6.00 -14.17 19.05
C TYR A 265 6.04 -13.61 17.62
N PHE A 266 5.48 -12.42 17.41
CA PHE A 266 5.48 -11.81 16.07
C PHE A 266 6.87 -11.41 15.61
N GLU A 267 7.71 -10.87 16.48
CA GLU A 267 9.11 -10.59 16.13
C GLU A 267 9.86 -11.86 15.71
N GLY A 268 9.56 -13.01 16.34
CA GLY A 268 10.08 -14.31 15.96
C GLY A 268 9.69 -14.69 14.53
N GLY A 269 8.39 -14.71 14.22
CA GLY A 269 7.90 -15.04 12.88
C GLY A 269 8.38 -14.06 11.81
N VAL A 270 8.29 -12.76 12.08
CA VAL A 270 8.75 -11.68 11.18
C VAL A 270 10.22 -11.84 10.85
N ARG A 271 11.07 -12.09 11.85
CA ARG A 271 12.49 -12.22 11.60
C ARG A 271 12.87 -13.56 11.02
N GLY A 272 12.13 -14.62 11.34
CA GLY A 272 12.34 -15.91 10.71
C GLY A 272 12.11 -15.80 9.20
N ALA A 273 11.00 -15.18 8.81
CA ALA A 273 10.71 -14.87 7.42
C ALA A 273 11.77 -13.94 6.79
N LYS A 274 12.33 -12.97 7.53
CA LYS A 274 13.47 -12.18 7.02
C LYS A 274 14.70 -13.04 6.81
N ASN A 275 15.04 -13.92 7.76
CA ASN A 275 16.21 -14.76 7.70
C ASN A 275 16.15 -15.76 6.53
N GLU A 276 14.96 -16.22 6.15
CA GLU A 276 14.76 -16.97 4.89
C GLU A 276 15.29 -16.18 3.68
N VAL A 277 14.96 -14.89 3.59
CA VAL A 277 15.46 -14.00 2.53
C VAL A 277 16.96 -13.73 2.69
N SER A 278 17.44 -13.50 3.92
CA SER A 278 18.85 -13.25 4.21
C SER A 278 19.74 -14.42 3.84
N ASN A 279 19.33 -15.64 4.18
CA ASN A 279 19.99 -16.88 3.76
C ASN A 279 20.03 -16.99 2.24
N SER A 280 18.98 -16.56 1.53
CA SER A 280 18.99 -16.59 0.07
C SER A 280 20.00 -15.61 -0.54
N PHE A 281 20.27 -14.47 0.09
CA PHE A 281 21.36 -13.57 -0.31
C PHE A 281 22.73 -14.22 -0.07
N GLY A 282 22.92 -14.84 1.09
CA GLY A 282 24.13 -15.59 1.41
C GLY A 282 24.39 -16.72 0.42
N ALA A 283 23.37 -17.53 0.12
CA ALA A 283 23.46 -18.61 -0.87
C ALA A 283 23.72 -18.10 -2.29
N ALA A 284 23.18 -16.94 -2.66
CA ALA A 284 23.46 -16.32 -3.96
C ALA A 284 24.91 -15.82 -4.05
N PHE A 285 25.41 -15.18 -3.00
CA PHE A 285 26.82 -14.79 -2.89
C PHE A 285 27.73 -16.03 -3.02
N GLU A 286 27.45 -17.09 -2.26
CA GLU A 286 28.25 -18.32 -2.28
C GLU A 286 28.26 -18.97 -3.65
N LEU A 287 27.10 -18.97 -4.32
CA LEU A 287 27.01 -19.47 -5.69
C LEU A 287 27.87 -18.63 -6.64
N PHE A 288 27.80 -17.30 -6.58
CA PHE A 288 28.63 -16.43 -7.42
C PHE A 288 30.11 -16.62 -7.15
N ARG A 289 30.50 -16.75 -5.88
CA ARG A 289 31.88 -17.02 -5.47
C ARG A 289 32.36 -18.37 -6.01
N ALA A 290 31.57 -19.43 -5.83
CA ALA A 290 31.89 -20.77 -6.33
C ALA A 290 32.01 -20.83 -7.86
N VAL A 291 31.20 -20.05 -8.59
CA VAL A 291 31.33 -19.91 -10.05
C VAL A 291 32.57 -19.12 -10.43
N ALA A 292 32.80 -17.95 -9.82
CA ALA A 292 33.92 -17.07 -10.12
C ALA A 292 35.28 -17.76 -9.94
N TYR A 293 35.36 -18.64 -8.95
CA TYR A 293 36.58 -19.35 -8.53
C TYR A 293 36.52 -20.86 -8.84
N HIS A 294 35.63 -21.27 -9.74
CA HIS A 294 35.55 -22.67 -10.16
C HIS A 294 36.90 -23.15 -10.75
N GLY A 295 37.41 -24.28 -10.26
CA GLY A 295 38.69 -24.84 -10.68
C GLY A 295 39.93 -24.09 -10.15
N THR A 296 39.77 -23.15 -9.22
CA THR A 296 40.89 -22.47 -8.54
C THR A 296 41.00 -22.94 -7.09
N GLU A 297 42.22 -23.15 -6.60
CA GLU A 297 42.47 -23.38 -5.18
C GLU A 297 42.35 -22.07 -4.41
N ILE A 298 41.47 -22.05 -3.40
CA ILE A 298 41.36 -20.95 -2.45
C ILE A 298 42.17 -21.32 -1.21
N THR A 299 43.23 -20.55 -0.93
CA THR A 299 44.18 -20.83 0.16
C THR A 299 43.87 -20.11 1.47
N LYS A 300 42.86 -19.22 1.49
CA LYS A 300 42.39 -18.47 2.67
C LYS A 300 40.86 -18.30 2.62
N GLY A 301 40.19 -18.45 3.76
CA GLY A 301 38.73 -18.26 3.89
C GLY A 301 37.93 -19.58 3.84
N GLU A 302 36.61 -19.44 3.85
CA GLU A 302 35.65 -20.56 3.78
C GLU A 302 35.79 -21.36 2.47
N PRO A 303 35.78 -22.71 2.51
CA PRO A 303 35.81 -23.55 1.32
C PRO A 303 34.70 -23.19 0.32
N LEU A 304 34.97 -23.38 -0.97
CA LEU A 304 33.96 -23.18 -2.00
C LEU A 304 32.84 -24.23 -1.87
N ALA A 305 31.60 -23.75 -1.86
CA ALA A 305 30.44 -24.63 -1.95
C ALA A 305 30.46 -25.41 -3.28
N PRO A 306 30.04 -26.69 -3.28
CA PRO A 306 29.94 -27.46 -4.51
C PRO A 306 28.91 -26.83 -5.45
N LEU A 307 29.26 -26.73 -6.73
CA LEU A 307 28.36 -26.19 -7.75
C LEU A 307 27.28 -27.20 -8.13
N PRO A 308 26.01 -26.77 -8.27
CA PRO A 308 24.95 -27.63 -8.78
C PRO A 308 25.26 -28.15 -10.20
N PRO A 309 24.85 -29.38 -10.58
CA PRO A 309 25.11 -29.93 -11.91
C PRO A 309 24.64 -29.03 -13.07
N ALA A 310 23.48 -28.39 -12.92
CA ALA A 310 22.94 -27.48 -13.94
C ALA A 310 23.79 -26.20 -14.12
N VAL A 311 24.55 -25.80 -13.09
CA VAL A 311 25.47 -24.66 -13.17
C VAL A 311 26.76 -25.09 -13.84
N LEU A 312 27.27 -26.28 -13.52
CA LEU A 312 28.42 -26.88 -14.21
C LEU A 312 28.14 -27.03 -15.71
N GLU A 313 27.00 -27.58 -16.09
CA GLU A 313 26.58 -27.69 -17.50
C GLU A 313 26.51 -26.33 -18.22
N ARG A 314 26.12 -25.27 -17.49
CA ARG A 314 26.12 -23.90 -18.04
C ARG A 314 27.52 -23.35 -18.22
N ILE A 315 28.41 -23.59 -17.27
CA ILE A 315 29.82 -23.18 -17.37
C ILE A 315 30.50 -23.89 -18.54
N GLU A 316 30.23 -25.19 -18.73
CA GLU A 316 30.74 -25.95 -19.87
C GLU A 316 30.26 -25.39 -21.21
N LYS A 317 28.99 -24.97 -21.29
CA LYS A 317 28.41 -24.36 -22.50
C LYS A 317 28.87 -22.92 -22.74
N ASP A 318 29.10 -22.17 -21.68
CA ASP A 318 29.50 -20.75 -21.73
C ASP A 318 30.51 -20.44 -20.62
N PRO A 319 31.81 -20.63 -20.89
CA PRO A 319 32.87 -20.34 -19.92
C PRO A 319 32.97 -18.87 -19.51
N SER A 320 32.42 -17.93 -20.31
CA SER A 320 32.48 -16.49 -20.00
C SER A 320 31.70 -16.11 -18.73
N ILE A 321 30.82 -17.00 -18.26
CA ILE A 321 30.09 -16.86 -16.99
C ILE A 321 31.06 -16.81 -15.80
N ILE A 322 32.20 -17.51 -15.86
CA ILE A 322 33.23 -17.45 -14.81
C ILE A 322 33.81 -16.04 -14.73
N GLU A 323 34.18 -15.46 -15.88
CA GLU A 323 34.74 -14.11 -15.95
C GLU A 323 33.72 -13.06 -15.47
N THR A 324 32.48 -13.16 -15.94
CA THR A 324 31.37 -12.29 -15.51
C THR A 324 31.12 -12.38 -14.00
N ALA A 325 31.19 -13.57 -13.42
CA ALA A 325 31.09 -13.76 -11.98
C ALA A 325 32.30 -13.16 -11.25
N ARG A 326 33.51 -13.32 -11.80
CA ARG A 326 34.76 -12.79 -11.24
C ARG A 326 34.82 -11.27 -11.24
N GLU A 327 34.22 -10.60 -12.22
CA GLU A 327 34.09 -9.13 -12.24
C GLU A 327 33.36 -8.59 -11.00
N MET A 328 32.47 -9.38 -10.39
CA MET A 328 31.78 -8.99 -9.16
C MET A 328 32.71 -8.94 -7.93
N PHE A 329 33.92 -9.51 -8.02
CA PHE A 329 34.90 -9.59 -6.92
C PHE A 329 36.22 -8.85 -7.22
N GLU A 330 36.71 -8.91 -8.46
CA GLU A 330 38.07 -8.47 -8.84
C GLU A 330 38.09 -7.32 -9.88
N GLY A 331 36.93 -6.85 -10.35
CA GLY A 331 36.81 -5.81 -11.38
C GLY A 331 36.68 -4.37 -10.86
N LYS A 332 36.71 -3.39 -11.78
CA LYS A 332 36.43 -1.97 -11.47
C LYS A 332 35.02 -1.75 -10.93
N ASP A 333 34.09 -2.62 -11.32
CA ASP A 333 32.71 -2.62 -10.86
C ASP A 333 32.42 -3.70 -9.81
N ALA A 334 33.46 -4.20 -9.12
CA ALA A 334 33.32 -5.19 -8.06
C ALA A 334 32.33 -4.73 -6.99
N ILE A 335 31.53 -5.67 -6.52
CA ILE A 335 30.47 -5.45 -5.52
C ILE A 335 30.88 -6.08 -4.19
N PHE A 336 31.56 -7.21 -4.26
CA PHE A 336 31.84 -8.10 -3.14
C PHE A 336 33.32 -8.16 -2.83
N GLU A 337 33.66 -8.30 -1.55
CA GLU A 337 34.96 -8.85 -1.18
C GLU A 337 34.98 -10.35 -1.47
N LYS A 338 36.18 -10.87 -1.79
CA LYS A 338 36.38 -12.27 -2.18
C LYS A 338 36.00 -13.27 -1.09
N ASP A 339 36.42 -12.97 0.14
CA ASP A 339 36.28 -13.87 1.26
C ASP A 339 35.27 -13.32 2.27
N PHE A 340 34.62 -14.23 2.97
CA PHE A 340 33.88 -13.88 4.17
C PHE A 340 34.86 -13.53 5.28
N LYS A 341 34.63 -12.40 5.95
CA LYS A 341 35.31 -12.16 7.22
C LYS A 341 34.74 -13.13 8.27
N GLN A 342 35.50 -14.16 8.62
CA GLN A 342 35.21 -14.96 9.80
C GLN A 342 35.40 -14.11 11.06
N ILE A 343 34.60 -14.37 12.08
CA ILE A 343 34.72 -13.65 13.34
C ILE A 343 35.93 -14.18 14.10
N ASP A 344 36.87 -13.29 14.43
CA ASP A 344 37.94 -13.61 15.37
C ASP A 344 37.46 -13.32 16.79
N ILE A 345 37.20 -14.37 17.58
CA ILE A 345 36.70 -14.27 18.96
C ILE A 345 37.58 -13.37 19.84
N LYS A 346 38.87 -13.23 19.53
CA LYS A 346 39.81 -12.45 20.33
C LYS A 346 39.94 -11.00 19.88
N LYS A 347 39.54 -10.65 18.65
CA LYS A 347 39.74 -9.30 18.07
C LYS A 347 38.46 -8.57 17.72
N ASP A 348 37.43 -9.30 17.34
CA ASP A 348 36.15 -8.73 16.91
C ASP A 348 35.18 -8.57 18.09
N TYR A 349 35.64 -8.79 19.32
CA TYR A 349 34.87 -8.65 20.56
C TYR A 349 35.59 -7.79 21.59
N GLU A 350 34.82 -7.00 22.34
CA GLU A 350 35.25 -6.22 23.50
C GLU A 350 34.57 -6.78 24.75
N ILE A 351 35.29 -6.79 25.88
CA ILE A 351 34.71 -7.19 27.17
C ILE A 351 34.06 -5.96 27.81
N VAL A 352 32.75 -6.02 28.02
CA VAL A 352 31.91 -5.04 28.67
C VAL A 352 31.48 -5.59 30.02
N GLU A 353 31.86 -4.91 31.10
CA GLU A 353 31.43 -5.29 32.45
C GLU A 353 30.25 -4.43 32.88
N LYS A 354 29.13 -5.05 33.28
CA LYS A 354 27.98 -4.39 33.88
C LYS A 354 27.84 -4.76 35.33
N ASP A 355 27.65 -3.76 36.17
CA ASP A 355 27.36 -3.99 37.59
C ASP A 355 26.03 -4.73 37.74
N ILE A 356 26.00 -5.75 38.60
CA ILE A 356 24.73 -6.39 38.96
C ILE A 356 24.02 -5.47 39.95
N LEU A 357 22.87 -4.93 39.52
CA LEU A 357 22.00 -4.10 40.35
C LEU A 357 20.88 -4.93 40.97
N VAL A 358 20.68 -4.75 42.26
CA VAL A 358 19.70 -5.45 43.08
C VAL A 358 19.00 -4.41 43.95
N ASP A 359 17.69 -4.26 43.79
CA ASP A 359 16.89 -3.23 44.48
C ASP A 359 17.38 -1.79 44.21
N GLY A 360 18.02 -1.56 43.05
CA GLY A 360 18.65 -0.29 42.69
C GLY A 360 20.07 -0.10 43.24
N GLU A 361 20.58 -1.05 44.03
CA GLU A 361 21.91 -1.02 44.62
C GLU A 361 22.87 -2.00 43.93
N LYS A 362 24.12 -1.59 43.76
CA LYS A 362 25.18 -2.43 43.19
C LYS A 362 25.57 -3.55 44.16
N VAL A 363 25.65 -4.78 43.67
CA VAL A 363 26.26 -5.88 44.43
C VAL A 363 27.78 -5.79 44.33
N GLU A 364 28.45 -5.56 45.45
CA GLU A 364 29.91 -5.49 45.48
C GLU A 364 30.55 -6.82 45.03
N GLY A 365 31.67 -6.73 44.29
CA GLY A 365 32.41 -7.89 43.79
C GLY A 365 31.78 -8.63 42.60
N LEU A 366 30.49 -8.42 42.30
CA LEU A 366 29.79 -9.09 41.20
C LEU A 366 29.54 -8.16 40.02
N ARG A 367 30.02 -8.57 38.85
CA ARG A 367 29.78 -7.93 37.56
C ARG A 367 29.35 -8.98 36.56
N MET A 368 28.37 -8.65 35.74
CA MET A 368 28.09 -9.36 34.49
C MET A 368 29.20 -8.98 33.52
N VAL A 369 30.05 -9.94 33.17
CA VAL A 369 31.13 -9.76 32.22
C VAL A 369 30.64 -10.24 30.87
N THR A 370 30.53 -9.33 29.92
CA THR A 370 29.91 -9.54 28.61
C THR A 370 30.87 -9.34 27.45
N ARG A 371 30.99 -10.31 26.54
CA ARG A 371 31.72 -10.10 25.28
C ARG A 371 30.79 -9.48 24.24
N GLU A 372 30.88 -8.19 23.99
CA GLU A 372 30.13 -7.53 22.91
C GLU A 372 30.96 -7.52 21.61
N ILE A 373 30.34 -7.64 20.42
CA ILE A 373 31.08 -7.43 19.16
C ILE A 373 31.62 -5.99 19.14
N SER A 374 32.88 -5.81 18.73
CA SER A 374 33.50 -4.49 18.64
C SER A 374 32.63 -3.55 17.79
N THR A 375 32.42 -2.34 18.29
CA THR A 375 31.49 -1.37 17.67
C THR A 375 31.92 -0.96 16.25
N GLU A 376 33.21 -1.07 15.95
CA GLU A 376 33.78 -0.84 14.62
C GLU A 376 33.31 -1.89 13.60
N PHE A 377 33.34 -3.18 13.94
CA PHE A 377 32.84 -4.23 13.06
C PHE A 377 31.31 -4.23 12.98
N GLN A 378 30.64 -4.01 14.12
CA GLN A 378 29.18 -3.95 14.20
C GLN A 378 28.56 -2.87 13.28
N ASN A 379 29.22 -1.72 13.16
CA ASN A 379 28.67 -0.57 12.44
C ASN A 379 29.15 -0.47 10.99
N ASP A 380 29.91 -1.46 10.49
CA ASP A 380 30.38 -1.41 9.11
C ASP A 380 29.18 -1.44 8.14
N PRO A 381 28.91 -0.36 7.39
CA PRO A 381 27.80 -0.30 6.46
C PRO A 381 27.98 -1.27 5.28
N TYR A 382 29.17 -1.83 5.10
CA TYR A 382 29.55 -2.76 4.03
C TYR A 382 29.58 -4.22 4.49
N VAL A 383 29.11 -4.57 5.68
CA VAL A 383 29.02 -5.97 6.15
C VAL A 383 27.55 -6.35 6.36
N PHE A 384 27.06 -7.37 5.66
CA PHE A 384 25.70 -7.89 5.81
C PHE A 384 25.68 -9.23 6.55
N VAL A 385 24.81 -9.37 7.55
CA VAL A 385 24.75 -10.53 8.43
C VAL A 385 23.49 -11.34 8.17
N TYR A 386 23.65 -12.65 8.03
CA TYR A 386 22.54 -13.62 7.98
C TYR A 386 22.84 -14.82 8.87
N ARG A 387 21.82 -15.63 9.19
CA ARG A 387 21.99 -16.78 10.09
C ARG A 387 21.61 -18.08 9.44
N LYS A 388 22.48 -19.08 9.58
CA LYS A 388 22.19 -20.46 9.21
C LYS A 388 22.27 -21.31 10.47
N ASN A 389 21.14 -21.90 10.86
CA ASN A 389 21.02 -22.71 12.08
C ASN A 389 21.59 -22.01 13.32
N GLY A 390 21.24 -20.75 13.55
CA GLY A 390 21.69 -19.95 14.70
C GLY A 390 23.11 -19.37 14.58
N VAL A 391 23.94 -19.84 13.65
CA VAL A 391 25.31 -19.33 13.43
C VAL A 391 25.30 -18.14 12.46
N PRO A 392 25.97 -17.01 12.79
CA PRO A 392 26.05 -15.86 11.88
C PRO A 392 27.08 -16.05 10.77
N TYR A 393 26.72 -15.62 9.56
CA TYR A 393 27.60 -15.52 8.39
C TYR A 393 27.55 -14.10 7.83
N TYR A 394 28.65 -13.67 7.20
CA TYR A 394 28.91 -12.27 6.88
C TYR A 394 29.23 -12.09 5.41
N VAL A 395 28.41 -11.39 4.63
CA VAL A 395 28.77 -10.93 3.28
C VAL A 395 29.44 -9.56 3.39
N GLN A 396 30.69 -9.45 2.96
CA GLN A 396 31.40 -8.17 2.90
C GLN A 396 31.32 -7.57 1.48
N PHE A 397 30.94 -6.30 1.40
CA PHE A 397 30.86 -5.53 0.16
C PHE A 397 32.12 -4.66 0.01
N LYS A 398 32.48 -4.39 -1.24
CA LYS A 398 33.53 -3.42 -1.58
C LYS A 398 33.18 -2.04 -1.02
N LYS A 399 34.17 -1.36 -0.41
CA LYS A 399 34.03 0.00 0.13
C LYS A 399 34.09 1.06 -0.98
N ASP A 400 33.28 0.88 -2.02
CA ASP A 400 33.18 1.77 -3.18
C ASP A 400 31.73 2.15 -3.51
N ALA A 401 31.53 2.86 -4.63
CA ALA A 401 30.21 3.32 -5.04
C ALA A 401 29.23 2.19 -5.38
N ASN A 402 29.69 1.04 -5.86
CA ASN A 402 28.87 -0.08 -6.30
C ASN A 402 28.55 -1.01 -5.13
N GLY A 403 29.57 -1.48 -4.42
CA GLY A 403 29.40 -2.23 -3.17
C GLY A 403 28.58 -1.46 -2.15
N GLY A 404 28.82 -0.16 -2.00
CA GLY A 404 28.01 0.71 -1.14
C GLY A 404 26.56 0.90 -1.57
N ARG A 405 26.23 0.84 -2.87
CA ARG A 405 24.82 0.86 -3.34
C ARG A 405 24.11 -0.44 -3.00
N VAL A 406 24.75 -1.59 -3.22
CA VAL A 406 24.17 -2.90 -2.93
C VAL A 406 24.00 -3.07 -1.42
N ALA A 407 25.03 -2.75 -0.62
CA ALA A 407 24.97 -2.76 0.83
C ALA A 407 23.83 -1.90 1.37
N ARG A 408 23.71 -0.64 0.89
CA ARG A 408 22.60 0.26 1.27
C ARG A 408 21.23 -0.25 0.85
N SER A 409 21.11 -1.00 -0.25
CA SER A 409 19.83 -1.53 -0.74
C SER A 409 19.36 -2.73 0.08
N ILE A 410 20.29 -3.59 0.51
CA ILE A 410 19.99 -4.82 1.27
C ILE A 410 19.88 -4.52 2.77
N LYS A 411 20.73 -3.62 3.30
CA LYS A 411 20.71 -3.13 4.69
C LYS A 411 19.83 -1.90 4.91
N ASN A 412 19.27 -1.33 3.84
CA ASN A 412 18.33 -0.21 3.84
C ASN A 412 18.78 1.03 4.66
N LEU A 413 20.05 1.39 4.55
CA LEU A 413 20.71 2.41 5.38
C LEU A 413 20.23 3.87 5.16
N ARG A 414 19.23 4.11 4.30
CA ARG A 414 18.77 5.46 3.88
C ARG A 414 17.35 5.81 4.32
N TYR A 415 16.69 4.98 5.13
CA TYR A 415 15.39 5.32 5.72
C TYR A 415 15.57 6.31 6.88
N GLU A 416 15.97 7.54 6.56
CA GLU A 416 15.99 8.63 7.53
C GLU A 416 14.56 8.97 7.98
N ALA A 417 14.40 9.36 9.24
CA ALA A 417 13.13 9.85 9.75
C ALA A 417 12.72 11.08 8.91
N LEU A 418 11.51 11.04 8.34
CA LEU A 418 10.99 12.18 7.60
C LEU A 418 11.06 13.44 8.49
N PRO A 419 11.56 14.57 7.97
CA PRO A 419 11.49 15.85 8.66
C PRO A 419 10.10 16.11 9.24
N THR A 420 10.01 16.73 10.42
CA THR A 420 8.75 16.88 11.15
C THR A 420 7.63 17.52 10.32
N PHE A 421 7.95 18.50 9.47
CA PHE A 421 6.98 19.10 8.56
C PHE A 421 6.41 18.10 7.54
N LEU A 422 7.23 17.17 7.02
CA LEU A 422 6.79 16.11 6.11
C LEU A 422 5.93 15.04 6.80
N LYS A 423 6.00 14.89 8.13
CA LYS A 423 5.16 13.93 8.87
C LYS A 423 3.67 14.34 8.82
N GLY A 424 3.37 15.64 8.93
CA GLY A 424 2.02 16.17 8.78
C GLY A 424 1.47 15.98 7.36
N VAL A 425 2.26 16.37 6.35
CA VAL A 425 1.92 16.18 4.93
C VAL A 425 1.69 14.71 4.61
N ASN A 426 2.59 13.82 5.05
CA ASN A 426 2.47 12.37 4.85
C ASN A 426 1.17 11.79 5.43
N SER A 427 0.69 12.30 6.57
CA SER A 427 -0.55 11.83 7.18
C SER A 427 -1.78 12.17 6.32
N VAL A 428 -1.84 13.39 5.80
CA VAL A 428 -2.91 13.81 4.87
C VAL A 428 -2.79 13.08 3.53
N THR A 429 -1.58 12.96 2.97
CA THR A 429 -1.31 12.19 1.74
C THR A 429 -1.76 10.73 1.87
N ARG A 430 -1.49 10.07 3.00
CA ARG A 430 -1.95 8.69 3.27
C ARG A 430 -3.46 8.59 3.41
N PHE A 431 -4.08 9.56 4.09
CA PHE A 431 -5.53 9.65 4.16
C PHE A 431 -6.13 9.74 2.75
N MET A 432 -5.66 10.67 1.92
CA MET A 432 -6.11 10.82 0.52
C MET A 432 -5.86 9.55 -0.31
N ALA A 433 -4.71 8.90 -0.14
CA ALA A 433 -4.40 7.64 -0.81
C ALA A 433 -5.44 6.55 -0.51
N SER A 434 -5.83 6.41 0.77
CA SER A 434 -6.89 5.46 1.17
C SER A 434 -8.26 5.82 0.59
N MET A 435 -8.60 7.11 0.53
CA MET A 435 -9.87 7.60 -0.01
C MET A 435 -9.98 7.47 -1.53
N PHE A 436 -8.85 7.45 -2.25
CA PHE A 436 -8.84 7.25 -3.70
C PHE A 436 -8.79 5.77 -4.10
N THR A 437 -8.36 4.87 -3.21
CA THR A 437 -8.20 3.44 -3.50
C THR A 437 -9.08 2.54 -2.63
N SER A 438 -8.57 2.03 -1.51
CA SER A 438 -9.20 0.96 -0.73
C SER A 438 -10.59 1.33 -0.22
N ARG A 439 -10.82 2.59 0.11
CA ARG A 439 -12.13 3.07 0.58
C ARG A 439 -13.09 3.42 -0.55
N ASN A 440 -12.64 3.43 -1.81
CA ASN A 440 -13.43 3.86 -2.96
C ASN A 440 -14.02 2.66 -3.75
N PRO A 441 -15.31 2.31 -3.58
CA PRO A 441 -15.90 1.21 -4.36
C PRO A 441 -15.87 1.46 -5.87
N ALA A 442 -15.92 2.72 -6.31
CA ALA A 442 -15.83 3.05 -7.73
C ALA A 442 -14.42 2.82 -8.32
N PHE A 443 -13.41 2.55 -7.48
CA PHE A 443 -12.07 2.16 -7.92
C PHE A 443 -11.95 0.67 -8.23
N ILE A 444 -12.73 -0.19 -7.54
CA ILE A 444 -12.55 -1.66 -7.56
C ILE A 444 -12.74 -2.24 -8.97
N ILE A 445 -13.87 -1.97 -9.61
CA ILE A 445 -14.22 -2.57 -10.92
C ILE A 445 -13.34 -2.05 -12.06
N PRO A 446 -13.11 -0.73 -12.22
CA PRO A 446 -12.20 -0.24 -13.26
C PRO A 446 -10.76 -0.73 -13.08
N ASN A 447 -10.29 -0.79 -11.83
CA ASN A 447 -8.94 -1.30 -11.54
C ASN A 447 -8.82 -2.79 -11.88
N PHE A 448 -9.86 -3.59 -11.60
CA PHE A 448 -9.89 -5.00 -11.98
C PHE A 448 -9.76 -5.21 -13.49
N ILE A 449 -10.54 -4.49 -14.28
CA ILE A 449 -10.50 -4.59 -15.75
C ILE A 449 -9.12 -4.17 -16.27
N ARG A 450 -8.55 -3.12 -15.70
CA ARG A 450 -7.18 -2.69 -15.99
C ARG A 450 -6.17 -3.79 -15.67
N ASP A 451 -6.29 -4.41 -14.49
CA ASP A 451 -5.40 -5.46 -14.02
C ASP A 451 -5.52 -6.74 -14.87
N LEU A 452 -6.71 -7.08 -15.37
CA LEU A 452 -6.88 -8.15 -16.37
C LEU A 452 -6.11 -7.85 -17.65
N GLY A 453 -6.18 -6.62 -18.16
CA GLY A 453 -5.43 -6.21 -19.35
C GLY A 453 -3.92 -6.22 -19.12
N THR A 454 -3.46 -5.70 -17.98
CA THR A 454 -2.05 -5.75 -17.56
C THR A 454 -1.56 -7.19 -17.45
N ALA A 455 -2.31 -8.06 -16.78
CA ALA A 455 -2.03 -9.48 -16.67
C ALA A 455 -1.95 -10.16 -18.03
N PHE A 456 -2.84 -9.83 -18.96
CA PHE A 456 -2.87 -10.43 -20.29
C PHE A 456 -1.60 -10.11 -21.09
N ILE A 457 -1.15 -8.84 -21.04
CA ILE A 457 0.07 -8.41 -21.72
C ILE A 457 1.32 -9.08 -21.11
N HIS A 458 1.35 -9.24 -19.78
CA HIS A 458 2.49 -9.86 -19.11
C HIS A 458 2.55 -11.37 -19.29
N LEU A 459 1.42 -12.07 -19.26
CA LEU A 459 1.40 -13.53 -19.42
C LEU A 459 1.57 -13.98 -20.88
N SER A 460 1.30 -13.10 -21.84
CA SER A 460 1.58 -13.33 -23.26
C SER A 460 3.03 -13.02 -23.65
N GLU A 461 3.92 -12.83 -22.67
CA GLU A 461 5.37 -12.78 -22.88
C GLU A 461 5.93 -14.16 -23.28
N ASP A 462 5.34 -15.24 -22.76
CA ASP A 462 5.73 -16.61 -23.06
C ASP A 462 4.71 -17.24 -24.01
N ASP A 463 5.15 -18.00 -25.02
CA ASP A 463 4.35 -18.66 -26.06
C ASP A 463 3.45 -19.81 -25.55
N LYS A 464 2.84 -19.67 -24.36
CA LYS A 464 2.04 -20.67 -23.66
C LYS A 464 0.56 -20.32 -23.71
N LYS A 465 -0.05 -20.39 -24.90
CA LYS A 465 -1.51 -20.14 -25.11
C LYS A 465 -2.41 -20.90 -24.14
N LYS A 466 -2.04 -22.13 -23.75
CA LYS A 466 -2.79 -22.95 -22.77
C LYS A 466 -2.78 -22.33 -21.36
N PHE A 467 -1.63 -21.83 -20.92
CA PHE A 467 -1.45 -21.18 -19.61
C PHE A 467 -2.24 -19.86 -19.52
N VAL A 468 -2.22 -19.04 -20.59
CA VAL A 468 -3.03 -17.82 -20.68
C VAL A 468 -4.53 -18.17 -20.67
N LYS A 469 -4.96 -19.15 -21.47
CA LYS A 469 -6.37 -19.58 -21.52
C LYS A 469 -6.89 -20.07 -20.17
N ALA A 470 -6.08 -20.85 -19.44
CA ALA A 470 -6.45 -21.33 -18.10
C ALA A 470 -6.59 -20.17 -17.10
N THR A 471 -5.65 -19.23 -17.11
CA THR A 471 -5.65 -18.06 -16.21
C THR A 471 -6.84 -17.12 -16.42
N PHE A 472 -7.28 -16.93 -17.67
CA PHE A 472 -8.43 -16.07 -18.00
C PHE A 472 -9.76 -16.83 -18.09
N GLY A 473 -9.83 -18.08 -17.60
CA GLY A 473 -11.05 -18.87 -17.59
C GLY A 473 -12.15 -18.25 -16.72
N ARG A 474 -13.29 -17.89 -17.33
CA ARG A 474 -14.42 -17.20 -16.65
C ARG A 474 -14.89 -17.91 -15.37
N LYS A 475 -15.04 -19.24 -15.41
CA LYS A 475 -15.44 -20.06 -14.24
C LYS A 475 -14.42 -19.97 -13.10
N ARG A 476 -13.12 -20.04 -13.43
CA ARG A 476 -12.03 -19.96 -12.45
C ARG A 476 -11.92 -18.56 -11.83
N LEU A 477 -11.98 -17.51 -12.65
CA LEU A 477 -11.95 -16.13 -12.17
C LEU A 477 -13.14 -15.83 -11.23
N TYR A 478 -14.35 -16.26 -11.61
CA TYR A 478 -15.53 -16.13 -10.76
C TYR A 478 -15.42 -16.96 -9.47
N GLY A 479 -14.93 -18.20 -9.58
CA GLY A 479 -14.67 -19.08 -8.44
C GLY A 479 -13.71 -18.43 -7.44
N PHE A 480 -12.54 -17.97 -7.88
CA PHE A 480 -11.60 -17.28 -7.00
C PHE A 480 -12.15 -15.96 -6.46
N LEU A 481 -12.91 -15.19 -7.25
CA LEU A 481 -13.55 -13.97 -6.77
C LEU A 481 -14.47 -14.27 -5.58
N VAL A 482 -15.41 -15.22 -5.73
CA VAL A 482 -16.40 -15.57 -4.70
C VAL A 482 -15.75 -16.25 -3.51
N GLU A 483 -14.90 -17.24 -3.74
CA GLU A 483 -14.30 -18.03 -2.66
C GLU A 483 -13.29 -17.21 -1.86
N THR A 484 -12.50 -16.33 -2.49
CA THR A 484 -11.63 -15.38 -1.77
C THR A 484 -12.44 -14.48 -0.84
N MET A 485 -13.57 -13.93 -1.33
CA MET A 485 -14.43 -13.10 -0.48
C MET A 485 -15.00 -13.88 0.72
N LYS A 486 -15.34 -15.15 0.53
CA LYS A 486 -15.79 -16.02 1.62
C LYS A 486 -14.67 -16.28 2.63
N VAL A 487 -13.44 -16.57 2.18
CA VAL A 487 -12.29 -16.77 3.07
C VAL A 487 -12.00 -15.50 3.86
N GLU A 488 -11.92 -14.34 3.22
CA GLU A 488 -11.64 -13.08 3.93
C GLU A 488 -12.77 -12.73 4.90
N ARG A 489 -14.05 -12.95 4.53
CA ARG A 489 -15.18 -12.74 5.44
C ARG A 489 -15.16 -13.68 6.65
N LYS A 490 -14.72 -14.93 6.47
CA LYS A 490 -14.49 -15.89 7.57
C LYS A 490 -13.37 -15.40 8.49
N ALA A 491 -12.25 -14.96 7.92
CA ALA A 491 -11.15 -14.40 8.70
C ALA A 491 -11.58 -13.17 9.54
N TYR A 492 -12.42 -12.28 8.99
CA TYR A 492 -13.00 -11.16 9.76
C TYR A 492 -13.93 -11.59 10.91
N LYS A 493 -14.38 -12.83 10.93
CA LYS A 493 -15.16 -13.42 12.02
C LYS A 493 -14.30 -14.25 12.98
N GLY A 494 -12.97 -14.26 12.81
CA GLY A 494 -12.06 -15.14 13.55
C GLY A 494 -12.11 -16.60 13.10
N GLU A 495 -12.79 -16.92 11.99
CA GLU A 495 -12.86 -18.28 11.46
C GLU A 495 -11.63 -18.57 10.58
N MET A 496 -10.85 -19.58 10.98
CA MET A 496 -9.63 -20.00 10.30
C MET A 496 -9.87 -21.12 9.30
N ILE A 497 -9.24 -21.04 8.13
CA ILE A 497 -9.16 -22.16 7.18
C ILE A 497 -7.82 -22.85 7.40
N GLN A 498 -7.85 -24.04 8.00
CA GLN A 498 -6.67 -24.87 8.16
C GLN A 498 -6.42 -25.69 6.89
N LEU A 499 -5.15 -25.77 6.50
CA LEU A 499 -4.71 -26.69 5.47
C LEU A 499 -4.32 -28.02 6.13
N ASP A 500 -4.80 -29.12 5.57
CA ASP A 500 -4.41 -30.47 5.95
C ASP A 500 -3.77 -31.14 4.73
N PRO A 501 -2.43 -31.13 4.62
CA PRO A 501 -1.73 -31.74 3.50
C PRO A 501 -1.93 -33.25 3.40
N GLN A 502 -2.44 -33.93 4.44
CA GLN A 502 -2.64 -35.39 4.48
C GLN A 502 -1.38 -36.18 4.09
N GLY A 503 -0.21 -35.68 4.48
CA GLY A 503 1.11 -36.28 4.17
C GLY A 503 1.62 -36.04 2.74
N LEU A 504 0.90 -35.29 1.90
CA LEU A 504 1.35 -34.92 0.55
C LEU A 504 2.43 -33.83 0.59
N SER A 505 3.31 -33.82 -0.41
CA SER A 505 4.17 -32.66 -0.64
C SER A 505 3.33 -31.42 -0.97
N ARG A 506 3.91 -30.22 -0.75
CA ARG A 506 3.19 -28.95 -0.97
C ARG A 506 2.71 -28.80 -2.41
N GLU A 507 3.49 -29.29 -3.37
CA GLU A 507 3.19 -29.31 -4.80
C GLU A 507 2.04 -30.28 -5.14
N GLU A 508 2.06 -31.49 -4.59
CA GLU A 508 1.00 -32.49 -4.80
C GLU A 508 -0.32 -32.03 -4.17
N TYR A 509 -0.25 -31.50 -2.95
CA TYR A 509 -1.41 -30.93 -2.28
C TYR A 509 -2.01 -29.77 -3.07
N ALA A 510 -1.18 -28.86 -3.59
CA ALA A 510 -1.64 -27.79 -4.46
C ALA A 510 -2.37 -28.31 -5.70
N LYS A 511 -1.80 -29.32 -6.38
CA LYS A 511 -2.42 -29.94 -7.56
C LYS A 511 -3.77 -30.60 -7.23
N LYS A 512 -3.84 -31.32 -6.11
CA LYS A 512 -5.08 -31.96 -5.62
C LYS A 512 -6.18 -30.93 -5.41
N LEU A 513 -5.92 -29.87 -4.64
CA LEU A 513 -6.88 -28.80 -4.36
C LEU A 513 -7.39 -28.13 -5.64
N ILE A 514 -6.50 -27.89 -6.61
CA ILE A 514 -6.86 -27.29 -7.90
C ILE A 514 -7.76 -28.24 -8.70
N SER A 515 -7.44 -29.54 -8.74
CA SER A 515 -8.24 -30.54 -9.46
C SER A 515 -9.64 -30.75 -8.85
N GLU A 516 -9.75 -30.62 -7.52
CA GLU A 516 -11.02 -30.71 -6.78
C GLU A 516 -11.85 -29.42 -6.92
N GLY A 517 -11.26 -28.34 -7.43
CA GLY A 517 -11.91 -27.04 -7.53
C GLY A 517 -12.06 -26.32 -6.18
N ASP A 518 -11.26 -26.69 -5.18
CA ASP A 518 -11.29 -26.09 -3.85
C ASP A 518 -10.56 -24.75 -3.81
N TYR A 519 -11.17 -23.74 -4.41
CA TYR A 519 -10.56 -22.40 -4.49
C TYR A 519 -10.35 -21.73 -3.12
N GLN A 520 -11.08 -22.13 -2.07
CA GLN A 520 -10.85 -21.61 -0.72
C GLN A 520 -9.49 -22.07 -0.18
N ARG A 521 -9.22 -23.38 -0.24
CA ARG A 521 -7.94 -23.93 0.22
C ARG A 521 -6.78 -23.59 -0.71
N VAL A 522 -7.02 -23.49 -2.03
CA VAL A 522 -5.98 -22.96 -2.95
C VAL A 522 -5.62 -21.52 -2.59
N TYR A 523 -6.61 -20.67 -2.29
CA TYR A 523 -6.34 -19.30 -1.86
C TYR A 523 -5.53 -19.27 -0.56
N GLN A 524 -5.92 -20.08 0.42
CA GLN A 524 -5.22 -20.19 1.70
C GLN A 524 -3.76 -20.64 1.51
N LEU A 525 -3.52 -21.68 0.71
CA LEU A 525 -2.19 -22.16 0.36
C LEU A 525 -1.34 -21.08 -0.33
N ALA A 526 -1.95 -20.29 -1.22
CA ALA A 526 -1.29 -19.21 -1.91
C ALA A 526 -0.92 -18.06 -0.94
N LYS A 527 -1.78 -17.73 0.05
CA LYS A 527 -1.45 -16.76 1.11
C LYS A 527 -0.24 -17.21 1.93
N GLU A 528 -0.22 -18.47 2.37
CA GLU A 528 0.91 -19.08 3.09
C GLU A 528 2.18 -19.21 2.24
N ALA A 529 2.04 -19.22 0.91
CA ALA A 529 3.16 -19.16 -0.02
C ALA A 529 3.63 -17.70 -0.29
N GLY A 530 2.95 -16.71 0.29
CA GLY A 530 3.25 -15.29 0.11
C GLY A 530 2.74 -14.70 -1.19
N ALA A 531 1.78 -15.33 -1.87
CA ALA A 531 1.22 -14.84 -3.13
C ALA A 531 0.33 -13.59 -2.97
N LYS A 532 -0.23 -13.35 -1.77
CA LYS A 532 -1.01 -12.14 -1.45
C LYS A 532 -0.08 -10.93 -1.36
N VAL A 533 -0.46 -9.84 -2.02
CA VAL A 533 0.20 -8.54 -1.88
C VAL A 533 -0.48 -7.80 -0.74
N GLY A 534 0.23 -7.62 0.37
CA GLY A 534 -0.24 -6.89 1.54
C GLY A 534 0.93 -6.20 2.26
N TYR A 535 0.65 -5.11 2.97
CA TYR A 535 1.64 -4.39 3.78
C TYR A 535 1.52 -4.84 5.24
N PHE A 536 2.56 -5.48 5.74
CA PHE A 536 2.66 -5.90 7.14
C PHE A 536 3.38 -4.83 7.99
N ARG A 537 2.87 -4.55 9.19
CA ARG A 537 3.55 -3.77 10.24
C ARG A 537 3.37 -4.47 11.59
N ALA A 538 4.47 -4.89 12.19
CA ALA A 538 4.48 -5.31 13.60
C ALA A 538 4.20 -4.10 14.51
N LYS A 539 3.23 -4.25 15.42
CA LYS A 539 2.84 -3.23 16.41
C LYS A 539 3.85 -3.22 17.58
N SER A 540 4.07 -2.05 18.18
CA SER A 540 4.91 -1.92 19.39
C SER A 540 4.13 -2.26 20.66
N VAL A 541 4.82 -2.55 21.79
CA VAL A 541 4.16 -2.82 23.09
C VAL A 541 3.16 -1.73 23.46
N PRO A 542 3.47 -0.42 23.38
CA PRO A 542 2.48 0.61 23.66
C PRO A 542 1.26 0.58 22.72
N GLU A 543 1.44 0.30 21.43
CA GLU A 543 0.32 0.16 20.49
C GLU A 543 -0.52 -1.08 20.78
N LEU A 544 0.12 -2.17 21.23
CA LEU A 544 -0.57 -3.39 21.66
C LEU A 544 -1.40 -3.13 22.91
N LEU A 545 -0.85 -2.42 23.91
CA LEU A 545 -1.53 -2.04 25.14
C LEU A 545 -2.71 -1.09 24.86
N ASP A 546 -2.55 -0.12 23.95
CA ASP A 546 -3.64 0.79 23.54
C ASP A 546 -4.78 0.05 22.82
N ASP A 547 -4.45 -0.88 21.91
CA ASP A 547 -5.45 -1.74 21.24
C ASP A 547 -6.20 -2.63 22.25
N MET A 548 -5.49 -3.05 23.29
CA MET A 548 -5.93 -3.93 24.36
C MET A 548 -6.87 -3.22 25.33
N GLU A 549 -6.55 -1.99 25.73
CA GLU A 549 -7.41 -1.13 26.54
C GLU A 549 -8.67 -0.72 25.78
N LYS A 550 -8.55 -0.50 24.47
CA LYS A 550 -9.66 -0.18 23.56
C LYS A 550 -10.43 -1.41 23.05
N TYR A 551 -10.08 -2.61 23.52
CA TYR A 551 -10.69 -3.87 23.09
C TYR A 551 -12.10 -4.00 23.69
N ASP A 552 -13.06 -3.28 23.12
CA ASP A 552 -14.47 -3.34 23.51
C ASP A 552 -15.29 -4.13 22.49
N THR A 553 -15.70 -5.34 22.89
CA THR A 553 -16.58 -6.23 22.10
C THR A 553 -17.97 -5.63 21.87
N LYS A 554 -18.37 -4.59 22.64
CA LYS A 554 -19.68 -3.92 22.54
C LYS A 554 -19.78 -2.87 21.44
N SER A 555 -18.68 -2.52 20.76
CA SER A 555 -18.65 -1.52 19.67
C SER A 555 -19.45 -1.90 18.39
N LYS A 556 -20.03 -3.12 18.34
CA LYS A 556 -20.78 -3.66 17.19
C LYS A 556 -22.21 -3.14 17.03
N LYS A 557 -22.77 -2.36 17.96
CA LYS A 557 -24.19 -1.94 17.92
C LYS A 557 -24.35 -0.40 17.85
N GLY A 558 -24.20 0.17 16.65
CA GLY A 558 -24.47 1.61 16.40
C GLY A 558 -24.08 2.08 14.99
N MET A 559 -24.22 3.38 14.70
CA MET A 559 -23.83 4.02 13.42
C MET A 559 -22.36 3.74 13.04
N ARG A 560 -21.48 3.67 14.04
CA ARG A 560 -20.08 3.25 13.86
C ARG A 560 -19.93 1.78 13.46
N GLY A 561 -20.75 0.87 14.01
CA GLY A 561 -20.77 -0.54 13.62
C GLY A 561 -21.29 -0.77 12.20
N ALA A 562 -22.29 0.00 11.77
CA ALA A 562 -22.78 0.00 10.39
C ALA A 562 -21.71 0.53 9.41
N TRP A 563 -21.01 1.61 9.77
CA TRP A 563 -19.89 2.14 8.99
C TRP A 563 -18.73 1.13 8.87
N ASN A 564 -18.33 0.49 9.97
CA ASN A 564 -17.29 -0.53 9.96
C ASN A 564 -17.70 -1.75 9.11
N SER A 565 -18.97 -2.16 9.16
CA SER A 565 -19.49 -3.25 8.32
C SER A 565 -19.45 -2.90 6.83
N PHE A 566 -19.74 -1.65 6.47
CA PHE A 566 -19.62 -1.15 5.11
C PHE A 566 -18.15 -1.11 4.64
N VAL A 567 -17.23 -0.57 5.43
CA VAL A 567 -15.78 -0.56 5.13
C VAL A 567 -15.24 -1.98 4.97
N ASN A 568 -15.62 -2.90 5.86
CA ASN A 568 -15.22 -4.31 5.78
C ASN A 568 -15.75 -4.98 4.50
N LEU A 569 -17.00 -4.70 4.10
CA LEU A 569 -17.53 -5.21 2.83
C LEU A 569 -16.74 -4.69 1.63
N LEU A 570 -16.34 -3.41 1.66
CA LEU A 570 -15.48 -2.82 0.62
C LEU A 570 -14.09 -3.48 0.57
N ASP A 571 -13.46 -3.69 1.72
CA ASP A 571 -12.13 -4.31 1.82
C ASP A 571 -12.15 -5.77 1.34
N VAL A 572 -13.16 -6.56 1.74
CA VAL A 572 -13.36 -7.95 1.27
C VAL A 572 -13.60 -7.98 -0.24
N THR A 573 -14.44 -7.08 -0.75
CA THR A 573 -14.74 -7.01 -2.19
C THR A 573 -13.50 -6.62 -2.99
N ASN A 574 -12.74 -5.62 -2.53
CA ASN A 574 -11.50 -5.20 -3.16
C ASN A 574 -10.47 -6.34 -3.15
N THR A 575 -10.34 -7.06 -2.03
CA THR A 575 -9.42 -8.19 -1.90
C THR A 575 -9.79 -9.35 -2.83
N GLY A 576 -11.08 -9.72 -2.90
CA GLY A 576 -11.57 -10.76 -3.80
C GLY A 576 -11.33 -10.43 -5.27
N VAL A 577 -11.61 -9.18 -5.65
CA VAL A 577 -11.40 -8.69 -7.01
C VAL A 577 -9.91 -8.64 -7.37
N GLU A 578 -9.06 -8.05 -6.53
CA GLU A 578 -7.61 -7.94 -6.77
C GLU A 578 -6.94 -9.31 -6.85
N ASN A 579 -7.31 -10.24 -5.97
CA ASN A 579 -6.64 -11.53 -5.89
C ASN A 579 -7.19 -12.54 -6.90
N SER A 580 -8.41 -12.39 -7.44
CA SER A 580 -8.99 -13.38 -8.36
C SER A 580 -8.08 -13.73 -9.55
N ILE A 581 -7.51 -12.73 -10.24
CA ILE A 581 -6.58 -12.94 -11.35
C ILE A 581 -5.23 -13.49 -10.90
N ARG A 582 -4.72 -13.05 -9.74
CA ARG A 582 -3.47 -13.55 -9.16
C ARG A 582 -3.61 -15.03 -8.80
N MET A 583 -4.71 -15.42 -8.15
CA MET A 583 -4.95 -16.81 -7.74
C MET A 583 -5.23 -17.71 -8.93
N SER A 584 -5.91 -17.19 -9.96
CA SER A 584 -6.04 -17.89 -11.22
C SER A 584 -4.68 -18.14 -11.87
N ALA A 585 -3.78 -17.14 -11.87
CA ALA A 585 -2.40 -17.30 -12.36
C ALA A 585 -1.58 -18.27 -11.51
N PHE A 586 -1.76 -18.26 -10.18
CA PHE A 586 -1.13 -19.19 -9.24
C PHE A 586 -1.54 -20.64 -9.57
N ALA A 587 -2.85 -20.90 -9.66
CA ALA A 587 -3.37 -22.22 -9.98
C ALA A 587 -2.90 -22.70 -11.36
N SER A 588 -2.95 -21.83 -12.38
CA SER A 588 -2.44 -22.15 -13.71
C SER A 588 -0.93 -22.45 -13.72
N ALA A 589 -0.15 -21.80 -12.84
CA ALA A 589 1.29 -22.05 -12.75
C ALA A 589 1.56 -23.41 -12.10
N VAL A 590 0.85 -23.76 -11.04
CA VAL A 590 0.93 -25.11 -10.43
C VAL A 590 0.54 -26.20 -11.44
N GLU A 591 -0.55 -26.00 -12.20
CA GLU A 591 -0.97 -26.90 -13.27
C GLU A 591 0.08 -27.03 -14.39
N ALA A 592 0.81 -25.96 -14.66
CA ALA A 592 1.92 -25.94 -15.63
C ALA A 592 3.22 -26.57 -15.09
N GLY A 593 3.21 -27.11 -13.86
CA GLY A 593 4.33 -27.82 -13.26
C GLY A 593 5.31 -26.94 -12.48
N TYR A 594 5.01 -25.65 -12.28
CA TYR A 594 5.81 -24.79 -11.42
C TYR A 594 5.63 -25.16 -9.95
N THR A 595 6.68 -25.00 -9.14
CA THR A 595 6.60 -25.21 -7.68
C THR A 595 5.68 -24.17 -7.04
N VAL A 596 5.21 -24.42 -5.82
CA VAL A 596 4.34 -23.47 -5.11
C VAL A 596 5.02 -22.11 -4.92
N HIS A 597 6.33 -22.12 -4.65
CA HIS A 597 7.15 -20.91 -4.58
C HIS A 597 7.19 -20.15 -5.92
N GLN A 598 7.43 -20.85 -7.04
CA GLN A 598 7.45 -20.23 -8.36
C GLN A 598 6.07 -19.69 -8.76
N ALA A 599 5.00 -20.44 -8.47
CA ALA A 599 3.62 -20.04 -8.72
C ALA A 599 3.24 -18.79 -7.91
N ALA A 600 3.68 -18.67 -6.66
CA ALA A 600 3.51 -17.47 -5.84
C ALA A 600 4.25 -16.26 -6.45
N THR A 601 5.48 -16.45 -6.94
CA THR A 601 6.22 -15.39 -7.64
C THR A 601 5.53 -14.98 -8.96
N ILE A 602 5.05 -15.94 -9.76
CA ILE A 602 4.38 -15.67 -11.04
C ILE A 602 3.06 -14.91 -10.81
N SER A 603 2.22 -15.38 -9.89
CA SER A 603 0.93 -14.76 -9.57
C SER A 603 1.07 -13.34 -9.04
N ARG A 604 2.07 -13.07 -8.21
CA ARG A 604 2.38 -11.69 -7.78
C ARG A 604 2.82 -10.81 -8.94
N ASN A 605 3.54 -11.40 -9.89
CA ASN A 605 4.10 -10.67 -11.01
C ASN A 605 3.12 -10.44 -12.17
N VAL A 606 1.94 -11.04 -12.13
CA VAL A 606 0.92 -10.89 -13.16
C VAL A 606 0.41 -9.45 -13.25
N THR A 607 0.30 -8.77 -12.11
CA THR A 607 -0.10 -7.36 -11.99
C THR A 607 1.00 -6.54 -11.29
N VAL A 608 0.72 -5.26 -11.03
CA VAL A 608 1.63 -4.39 -10.27
C VAL A 608 1.72 -4.89 -8.83
N ASP A 609 2.94 -4.97 -8.30
CA ASP A 609 3.19 -5.31 -6.89
C ASP A 609 3.51 -4.02 -6.12
N PHE A 610 2.63 -3.62 -5.21
CA PHE A 610 2.78 -2.40 -4.41
C PHE A 610 3.82 -2.52 -3.29
N ASN A 611 4.32 -3.73 -3.01
CA ASN A 611 5.39 -3.96 -2.04
C ASN A 611 6.78 -3.69 -2.61
N GLN A 612 6.91 -3.48 -3.92
CA GLN A 612 8.16 -3.02 -4.52
C GLN A 612 8.36 -1.53 -4.20
N LYS A 613 9.52 -1.18 -3.64
CA LYS A 613 9.85 0.21 -3.30
C LYS A 613 11.30 0.47 -3.70
N GLY A 614 11.52 1.61 -4.33
CA GLY A 614 12.85 2.16 -4.56
C GLY A 614 13.29 3.06 -3.41
N GLU A 615 14.53 3.50 -3.47
CA GLU A 615 15.16 4.32 -2.43
C GLU A 615 14.36 5.61 -2.11
N MET A 616 13.83 6.28 -3.13
CA MET A 616 13.07 7.53 -2.97
C MET A 616 11.57 7.32 -2.73
N THR A 617 11.07 6.08 -2.71
CA THR A 617 9.61 5.83 -2.67
C THR A 617 8.97 6.35 -1.39
N GLN A 618 9.67 6.37 -0.26
CA GLN A 618 9.13 6.91 1.00
C GLN A 618 8.99 8.43 0.96
N THR A 619 10.05 9.15 0.58
CA THR A 619 10.05 10.61 0.53
C THR A 619 9.08 11.10 -0.53
N MET A 620 9.17 10.58 -1.74
CA MET A 620 8.27 10.97 -2.84
C MET A 620 6.83 10.50 -2.61
N GLY A 621 6.64 9.32 -2.01
CA GLY A 621 5.30 8.82 -1.65
C GLY A 621 4.63 9.62 -0.53
N SER A 622 5.38 10.39 0.27
CA SER A 622 4.81 11.30 1.26
C SER A 622 4.23 12.57 0.64
N LEU A 623 4.74 12.97 -0.52
CA LEU A 623 4.30 14.15 -1.27
C LEU A 623 3.28 13.79 -2.36
N PHE A 624 3.45 12.64 -3.00
CA PHE A 624 2.71 12.24 -4.19
C PHE A 624 2.03 10.89 -3.99
N VAL A 625 0.69 10.93 -3.89
CA VAL A 625 -0.13 9.72 -3.88
C VAL A 625 0.11 8.96 -5.19
N PHE A 626 0.27 7.64 -5.10
CA PHE A 626 0.56 6.71 -6.21
C PHE A 626 1.97 6.75 -6.81
N PHE A 627 2.91 7.52 -6.28
CA PHE A 627 4.29 7.52 -6.79
C PHE A 627 4.90 6.11 -6.90
N GLY A 628 4.83 5.32 -5.82
CA GLY A 628 5.31 3.94 -5.84
C GLY A 628 4.60 3.07 -6.87
N ALA A 629 3.26 3.18 -6.98
CA ALA A 629 2.46 2.41 -7.92
C ALA A 629 2.85 2.69 -9.39
N SER A 630 3.03 3.96 -9.74
CA SER A 630 3.42 4.36 -11.10
C SER A 630 4.85 3.93 -11.43
N MET A 631 5.79 4.08 -10.50
CA MET A 631 7.17 3.61 -10.70
C MET A 631 7.24 2.09 -10.85
N ASN A 632 6.48 1.34 -10.06
CA ASN A 632 6.41 -0.13 -10.18
C ASN A 632 5.77 -0.56 -11.50
N SER A 633 4.73 0.13 -11.95
CA SER A 633 4.10 -0.10 -13.26
C SER A 633 5.10 0.15 -14.40
N MET A 634 5.86 1.25 -14.33
CA MET A 634 6.89 1.57 -15.32
C MET A 634 8.02 0.54 -15.32
N HIS A 635 8.52 0.15 -14.15
CA HIS A 635 9.54 -0.90 -14.03
C HIS A 635 9.06 -2.22 -14.63
N ARG A 636 7.81 -2.62 -14.34
CA ARG A 636 7.20 -3.83 -14.91
C ARG A 636 7.09 -3.74 -16.43
N MET A 637 6.54 -2.65 -16.98
CA MET A 637 6.45 -2.45 -18.42
C MET A 637 7.85 -2.52 -19.06
N MET A 638 8.84 -1.83 -18.51
CA MET A 638 10.22 -1.89 -19.01
C MET A 638 10.80 -3.32 -18.94
N SER A 639 10.50 -4.07 -17.89
CA SER A 639 10.89 -5.48 -17.78
C SER A 639 10.23 -6.34 -18.86
N THR A 640 8.93 -6.15 -19.14
CA THR A 640 8.22 -6.84 -20.21
C THR A 640 8.84 -6.54 -21.57
N PHE A 641 9.21 -5.29 -21.83
CA PHE A 641 9.88 -4.92 -23.07
C PHE A 641 11.25 -5.58 -23.16
N LYS A 642 12.08 -5.49 -22.11
CA LYS A 642 13.43 -6.09 -22.09
C LYS A 642 13.40 -7.60 -22.40
N LYS A 643 12.41 -8.33 -21.91
CA LYS A 643 12.25 -9.78 -22.15
C LYS A 643 11.77 -10.15 -23.56
N ARG A 644 11.13 -9.23 -24.27
CA ARG A 644 10.66 -9.43 -25.65
C ARG A 644 11.75 -9.07 -26.67
N SER A 645 11.79 -9.77 -27.79
CA SER A 645 12.61 -9.41 -28.96
C SER A 645 12.14 -8.08 -29.59
N PRO A 646 12.98 -7.40 -30.40
CA PRO A 646 12.57 -6.18 -31.10
C PRO A 646 11.30 -6.35 -31.96
N ALA A 647 11.13 -7.51 -32.59
CA ALA A 647 9.97 -7.83 -33.41
C ALA A 647 8.68 -7.97 -32.56
N GLU A 648 8.76 -8.64 -31.41
CA GLU A 648 7.65 -8.80 -30.48
C GLU A 648 7.24 -7.48 -29.83
N ARG A 649 8.22 -6.61 -29.48
CA ARG A 649 7.96 -5.25 -28.99
C ARG A 649 7.19 -4.44 -30.03
N LYS A 650 7.66 -4.46 -31.29
CA LYS A 650 6.99 -3.76 -32.41
C LYS A 650 5.57 -4.29 -32.62
N LYS A 651 5.39 -5.62 -32.60
CA LYS A 651 4.08 -6.26 -32.72
C LYS A 651 3.12 -5.82 -31.60
N LEU A 652 3.57 -5.78 -30.35
CA LEU A 652 2.77 -5.33 -29.22
C LEU A 652 2.32 -3.87 -29.39
N ILE A 653 3.25 -2.97 -29.69
CA ILE A 653 2.97 -1.54 -29.93
C ILE A 653 1.96 -1.37 -31.06
N LEU A 654 2.22 -1.99 -32.22
CA LEU A 654 1.36 -1.88 -33.41
C LEU A 654 -0.03 -2.49 -33.18
N THR A 655 -0.14 -3.54 -32.36
CA THR A 655 -1.44 -4.14 -32.04
C THR A 655 -2.29 -3.17 -31.21
N ILE A 656 -1.71 -2.55 -30.18
CA ILE A 656 -2.41 -1.58 -29.32
C ILE A 656 -2.77 -0.32 -30.12
N ALA A 657 -1.80 0.25 -30.84
CA ALA A 657 -2.01 1.44 -31.66
C ALA A 657 -3.00 1.18 -32.81
N GLY A 658 -2.89 0.04 -33.49
CA GLY A 658 -3.80 -0.35 -34.57
C GLY A 658 -5.23 -0.58 -34.10
N ALA A 659 -5.42 -1.25 -32.96
CA ALA A 659 -6.75 -1.41 -32.35
C ALA A 659 -7.38 -0.05 -31.98
N SER A 660 -6.58 0.83 -31.39
CA SER A 660 -7.00 2.20 -31.05
C SER A 660 -7.37 3.01 -32.28
N PHE A 661 -6.55 2.97 -33.33
CA PHE A 661 -6.81 3.61 -34.61
C PHE A 661 -8.12 3.11 -35.23
N GLY A 662 -8.29 1.80 -35.31
CA GLY A 662 -9.51 1.19 -35.85
C GLY A 662 -10.76 1.58 -35.06
N LEU A 663 -10.69 1.54 -33.73
CA LEU A 663 -11.81 1.93 -32.86
C LEU A 663 -12.12 3.44 -32.96
N SER A 664 -11.09 4.27 -33.06
CA SER A 664 -11.19 5.72 -33.25
C SER A 664 -11.92 6.05 -34.56
N LEU A 665 -11.61 5.35 -35.66
CA LEU A 665 -12.33 5.50 -36.92
C LEU A 665 -13.74 4.91 -36.87
N PHE A 666 -13.90 3.71 -36.30
CA PHE A 666 -15.20 3.05 -36.15
C PHE A 666 -16.21 3.95 -35.43
N ASN A 667 -15.84 4.54 -34.30
CA ASN A 667 -16.74 5.44 -33.56
C ASN A 667 -17.12 6.69 -34.36
N ARG A 668 -16.26 7.19 -35.25
CA ARG A 668 -16.59 8.34 -36.12
C ARG A 668 -17.44 7.94 -37.32
N ILE A 669 -17.30 6.72 -37.81
CA ILE A 669 -18.09 6.19 -38.92
C ILE A 669 -19.51 5.83 -38.45
N MET A 670 -19.65 5.29 -37.24
CA MET A 670 -20.96 4.99 -36.64
C MET A 670 -21.78 6.25 -36.31
N ASP A 671 -21.13 7.40 -36.30
CA ASP A 671 -21.69 8.70 -35.97
C ASP A 671 -22.20 9.42 -37.24
N ASP A 672 -23.19 8.79 -37.88
CA ASP A 672 -23.70 9.13 -39.21
C ASP A 672 -24.81 10.19 -39.12
N ASP A 673 -24.45 11.40 -38.70
CA ASP A 673 -25.30 12.59 -38.79
C ASP A 673 -24.62 13.68 -39.61
N GLU A 674 -25.01 13.78 -40.90
CA GLU A 674 -24.44 14.73 -41.86
C GLU A 674 -24.58 16.20 -41.42
N ASP A 675 -25.51 16.48 -40.50
CA ASP A 675 -25.75 17.82 -39.97
C ASP A 675 -24.74 18.25 -38.86
N GLU A 676 -24.02 17.29 -38.26
CA GLU A 676 -23.09 17.52 -37.15
C GLU A 676 -21.62 17.69 -37.61
N PRO A 677 -20.96 18.83 -37.30
CA PRO A 677 -19.60 19.15 -37.76
C PRO A 677 -18.48 18.33 -37.10
N ILE A 678 -18.73 17.83 -35.91
CA ILE A 678 -17.76 17.13 -35.07
C ILE A 678 -18.48 15.89 -34.57
N PRO A 679 -17.94 14.68 -34.82
CA PRO A 679 -18.49 13.48 -34.23
C PRO A 679 -18.64 13.62 -32.71
N ASP A 680 -19.72 13.12 -32.16
CA ASP A 680 -19.98 12.94 -30.74
C ASP A 680 -18.78 12.31 -30.01
N TYR A 681 -18.10 11.37 -30.67
CA TYR A 681 -16.84 10.79 -30.20
C TYR A 681 -15.74 11.83 -29.93
N ASP A 682 -15.64 12.86 -30.79
CA ASP A 682 -14.69 13.97 -30.65
C ASP A 682 -15.09 14.98 -29.57
N THR A 683 -16.33 14.92 -29.06
CA THR A 683 -16.75 15.75 -27.92
C THR A 683 -16.21 15.26 -26.58
N ILE A 684 -15.82 13.99 -26.50
CA ILE A 684 -15.21 13.37 -25.32
C ILE A 684 -13.82 13.97 -25.07
N SER A 685 -13.45 14.16 -23.80
CA SER A 685 -12.12 14.70 -23.46
C SER A 685 -11.00 13.79 -23.99
N SER A 686 -9.90 14.40 -24.47
CA SER A 686 -8.71 13.69 -24.94
C SER A 686 -8.19 12.72 -23.87
N TYR A 687 -8.09 13.18 -22.61
CA TYR A 687 -7.70 12.34 -21.48
C TYR A 687 -8.48 11.02 -21.43
N ARG A 688 -9.82 11.06 -21.59
CA ARG A 688 -10.64 9.85 -21.52
C ARG A 688 -10.44 8.95 -22.74
N ARG A 689 -10.34 9.53 -23.94
CA ARG A 689 -10.06 8.76 -25.17
C ARG A 689 -8.68 8.12 -25.19
N ASP A 690 -7.72 8.76 -24.52
CA ASP A 690 -6.33 8.33 -24.45
C ASP A 690 -6.12 7.32 -23.30
N THR A 691 -7.05 7.20 -22.34
CA THR A 691 -6.96 6.29 -21.18
C THR A 691 -8.02 5.18 -21.15
N MET A 692 -8.98 5.20 -22.08
CA MET A 692 -10.05 4.21 -22.21
C MET A 692 -10.25 3.80 -23.66
N ALA A 693 -10.56 2.53 -23.89
CA ALA A 693 -11.17 2.07 -25.13
C ALA A 693 -12.66 2.40 -25.09
N ILE A 694 -13.07 3.37 -25.90
CA ILE A 694 -14.44 3.88 -25.93
C ILE A 694 -15.19 3.25 -27.11
N ILE A 695 -16.40 2.77 -26.86
CA ILE A 695 -17.30 2.19 -27.86
C ILE A 695 -18.62 2.96 -27.76
N GLY A 696 -19.04 3.65 -28.83
CA GLY A 696 -20.36 4.28 -28.90
C GLY A 696 -21.49 3.25 -28.89
N ASP A 697 -22.65 3.56 -28.29
CA ASP A 697 -23.83 2.66 -28.38
C ASP A 697 -24.43 2.73 -29.80
N PRO A 698 -24.47 1.62 -30.56
CA PRO A 698 -24.98 1.63 -31.93
C PRO A 698 -26.51 1.70 -32.04
N ARG A 699 -27.26 1.71 -30.94
CA ARG A 699 -28.74 1.53 -30.94
C ARG A 699 -29.54 2.82 -30.74
N ASP A 700 -28.95 3.87 -30.18
CA ASP A 700 -29.61 5.17 -30.00
C ASP A 700 -28.56 6.29 -29.98
N LYS A 701 -28.64 7.18 -30.98
CA LYS A 701 -27.72 8.32 -31.20
C LYS A 701 -27.64 9.27 -30.00
N ASN A 702 -28.64 9.27 -29.10
CA ASN A 702 -28.64 10.11 -27.90
C ASN A 702 -28.08 9.40 -26.64
N THR A 703 -27.61 8.15 -26.74
CA THR A 703 -27.33 7.28 -25.58
C THR A 703 -25.86 6.95 -25.34
N GLY A 704 -24.96 7.90 -25.48
CA GLY A 704 -23.69 7.83 -24.76
C GLY A 704 -22.70 6.75 -25.23
N TYR A 705 -21.68 6.49 -24.41
CA TYR A 705 -20.61 5.53 -24.74
C TYR A 705 -20.29 4.58 -23.59
N VAL A 706 -19.75 3.41 -23.94
CA VAL A 706 -19.12 2.45 -23.01
C VAL A 706 -17.60 2.62 -23.04
N GLY A 707 -16.99 2.88 -21.89
CA GLY A 707 -15.53 3.00 -21.74
C GLY A 707 -14.91 1.81 -21.00
N ILE A 708 -13.89 1.21 -21.59
CA ILE A 708 -13.07 0.14 -20.98
C ILE A 708 -11.70 0.74 -20.59
N PRO A 709 -11.32 0.76 -19.30
CA PRO A 709 -10.06 1.37 -18.88
C PRO A 709 -8.85 0.58 -19.39
N LEU A 710 -7.81 1.30 -19.83
CA LEU A 710 -6.61 0.70 -20.39
C LEU A 710 -5.54 0.38 -19.32
N PRO A 711 -4.70 -0.66 -19.55
CA PRO A 711 -3.52 -0.95 -18.73
C PRO A 711 -2.62 0.28 -18.54
N LEU A 712 -2.18 0.52 -17.30
CA LEU A 712 -1.33 1.66 -16.96
C LEU A 712 0.01 1.59 -17.70
N GLY A 713 0.48 2.70 -18.27
CA GLY A 713 1.72 2.77 -19.06
C GLY A 713 1.51 2.46 -20.55
N TYR A 714 0.60 1.53 -20.89
CA TYR A 714 0.33 1.14 -22.28
C TYR A 714 -0.60 2.11 -23.02
N ASN A 715 -1.27 2.99 -22.28
CA ASN A 715 -2.14 4.04 -22.81
C ASN A 715 -1.40 5.03 -23.73
N MET A 716 -0.07 5.15 -23.62
CA MET A 716 0.72 5.95 -24.58
C MET A 716 0.67 5.37 -26.01
N PHE A 717 0.67 4.05 -26.17
CA PHE A 717 0.56 3.40 -27.48
C PHE A 717 -0.87 3.48 -28.02
N TRP A 718 -1.84 3.47 -27.11
CA TRP A 718 -3.23 3.72 -27.45
C TRP A 718 -3.44 5.14 -27.99
N ALA A 719 -2.85 6.15 -27.33
CA ALA A 719 -2.89 7.54 -27.78
C ALA A 719 -2.25 7.74 -29.17
N LEU A 720 -1.17 7.02 -29.49
CA LEU A 720 -0.58 7.04 -30.85
C LEU A 720 -1.59 6.60 -31.91
N GLY A 721 -2.38 5.56 -31.64
CA GLY A 721 -3.45 5.13 -32.54
C GLY A 721 -4.62 6.11 -32.61
N GLN A 722 -5.03 6.68 -31.47
CA GLN A 722 -6.10 7.69 -31.41
C GLN A 722 -5.73 8.90 -32.26
N THR A 723 -4.57 9.50 -31.99
CA THR A 723 -4.07 10.70 -32.68
C THR A 723 -3.81 10.47 -34.17
N ALA A 724 -3.36 9.28 -34.57
CA ALA A 724 -3.29 8.90 -35.99
C ALA A 724 -4.70 8.83 -36.62
N GLY A 725 -5.68 8.30 -35.91
CA GLY A 725 -7.09 8.28 -36.33
C GLY A 725 -7.67 9.69 -36.44
N ASP A 726 -7.33 10.58 -35.50
CA ASP A 726 -7.73 11.99 -35.50
C ASP A 726 -7.14 12.74 -36.70
N PHE A 727 -5.89 12.46 -37.05
CA PHE A 727 -5.25 13.04 -38.22
C PHE A 727 -5.92 12.55 -39.51
N VAL A 728 -6.22 11.26 -39.63
CA VAL A 728 -6.97 10.70 -40.78
C VAL A 728 -8.38 11.29 -40.85
N ALA A 729 -9.10 11.39 -39.74
CA ALA A 729 -10.42 11.99 -39.70
C ALA A 729 -10.41 13.45 -40.18
N LYS A 730 -9.42 14.24 -39.73
CA LYS A 730 -9.28 15.65 -40.12
C LYS A 730 -8.84 15.83 -41.57
N THR A 731 -7.84 15.08 -42.02
CA THR A 731 -7.17 15.31 -43.31
C THR A 731 -7.79 14.53 -44.46
N VAL A 732 -8.34 13.34 -44.20
CA VAL A 732 -8.91 12.45 -45.24
C VAL A 732 -10.44 12.48 -45.21
N MET A 733 -11.07 12.41 -44.04
CA MET A 733 -12.54 12.39 -43.92
C MET A 733 -13.15 13.80 -43.87
N GLY A 734 -12.34 14.84 -43.62
CA GLY A 734 -12.80 16.23 -43.56
C GLY A 734 -13.79 16.52 -42.42
N ARG A 735 -13.93 15.60 -41.45
CA ARG A 735 -14.93 15.65 -40.37
C ARG A 735 -14.30 15.20 -39.06
N GLY A 736 -14.38 16.05 -38.03
CA GLY A 736 -13.76 15.79 -36.73
C GLY A 736 -12.22 15.76 -36.74
N GLY A 737 -11.63 15.22 -35.68
CA GLY A 737 -10.17 15.02 -35.59
C GLY A 737 -9.32 16.24 -35.20
N ALA A 738 -8.00 16.07 -35.21
CA ALA A 738 -7.01 17.01 -34.66
C ALA A 738 -5.79 17.13 -35.57
N GLY A 739 -5.10 18.29 -35.55
CA GLY A 739 -4.00 18.59 -36.47
C GLY A 739 -2.65 17.96 -36.09
N ALA A 740 -1.61 18.17 -36.91
CA ALA A 740 -0.26 17.65 -36.64
C ALA A 740 0.35 18.18 -35.32
N VAL A 741 0.04 19.42 -34.95
CA VAL A 741 0.45 19.99 -33.66
C VAL A 741 -0.25 19.27 -32.51
N ASP A 742 -1.55 18.99 -32.62
CA ASP A 742 -2.30 18.23 -31.62
C ASP A 742 -1.83 16.77 -31.52
N PHE A 743 -1.44 16.17 -32.64
CA PHE A 743 -0.81 14.86 -32.66
C PHE A 743 0.46 14.86 -31.81
N LEU A 744 1.33 15.85 -31.97
CA LEU A 744 2.57 15.96 -31.19
C LEU A 744 2.28 16.25 -29.70
N THR A 745 1.44 17.24 -29.39
CA THR A 745 1.16 17.65 -28.00
C THR A 745 0.39 16.59 -27.23
N ARG A 746 -0.57 15.89 -27.84
CA ARG A 746 -1.33 14.82 -27.17
C ARG A 746 -0.51 13.56 -26.97
N ASN A 747 0.35 13.18 -27.91
CA ASN A 747 1.24 12.03 -27.69
C ASN A 747 2.30 12.34 -26.62
N LEU A 748 2.79 13.58 -26.56
CA LEU A 748 3.64 14.04 -25.47
C LEU A 748 2.88 14.01 -24.14
N ASN A 749 1.66 14.55 -24.07
CA ASN A 749 0.82 14.53 -22.87
C ASN A 749 0.41 13.13 -22.44
N ALA A 750 0.11 12.22 -23.36
CA ALA A 750 -0.23 10.83 -23.05
C ALA A 750 0.97 10.05 -22.53
N THR A 751 2.16 10.29 -23.10
CA THR A 751 3.44 9.76 -22.60
C THR A 751 3.72 10.30 -21.20
N LEU A 752 3.61 11.61 -21.01
CA LEU A 752 3.77 12.23 -19.70
C LEU A 752 2.73 11.66 -18.72
N ASN A 753 1.45 11.57 -19.06
CA ASN A 753 0.41 10.99 -18.20
C ASN A 753 0.61 9.49 -17.90
N ALA A 754 1.19 8.73 -18.84
CA ALA A 754 1.53 7.32 -18.64
C ALA A 754 2.67 7.14 -17.62
N PHE A 755 3.56 8.13 -17.49
CA PHE A 755 4.74 8.10 -16.62
C PHE A 755 4.73 9.14 -15.50
N ASN A 756 3.69 9.96 -15.40
CA ASN A 756 3.55 11.01 -14.40
C ASN A 756 2.83 10.44 -13.17
N PRO A 757 3.55 10.18 -12.05
CA PRO A 757 2.95 9.72 -10.81
C PRO A 757 2.02 10.76 -10.16
N ILE A 758 1.99 11.98 -10.69
CA ILE A 758 1.49 13.19 -10.03
C ILE A 758 0.33 13.79 -10.84
N GLY A 759 -0.53 12.99 -11.47
CA GLY A 759 -1.71 13.43 -12.26
C GLY A 759 -2.11 14.91 -12.19
N GLY A 760 -2.10 15.59 -13.33
CA GLY A 760 -2.39 17.00 -13.53
C GLY A 760 -2.34 17.30 -15.03
N SER A 761 -2.97 18.38 -15.49
CA SER A 761 -3.08 18.66 -16.92
C SER A 761 -1.89 19.40 -17.52
N THR A 762 -1.04 20.00 -16.67
CA THR A 762 0.13 20.80 -17.09
C THR A 762 1.37 20.43 -16.27
N LEU A 763 2.57 20.71 -16.82
CA LEU A 763 3.85 20.47 -16.13
C LEU A 763 3.94 21.24 -14.78
N ALA A 764 3.33 22.42 -14.70
CA ALA A 764 3.29 23.24 -13.49
C ALA A 764 2.41 22.62 -12.39
N THR A 765 1.22 22.11 -12.74
CA THR A 765 0.31 21.45 -11.78
C THR A 765 0.81 20.06 -11.36
N ALA A 766 1.57 19.39 -12.22
CA ALA A 766 2.20 18.10 -11.96
C ALA A 766 3.33 18.14 -10.92
N MET A 767 3.86 19.30 -10.52
CA MET A 767 4.89 19.39 -9.47
C MET A 767 4.29 19.67 -8.08
N ILE A 768 2.98 19.91 -7.99
CA ILE A 768 2.30 20.26 -6.75
C ILE A 768 2.06 18.99 -5.91
N PRO A 769 2.52 18.95 -4.65
CA PRO A 769 2.23 17.82 -3.74
C PRO A 769 0.74 17.53 -3.67
N THR A 770 0.35 16.27 -3.49
CA THR A 770 -1.06 15.84 -3.58
C THR A 770 -1.98 16.59 -2.63
N VAL A 771 -1.47 16.93 -1.43
CA VAL A 771 -2.20 17.75 -0.45
C VAL A 771 -2.51 19.14 -1.01
N GLY A 772 -1.61 19.76 -1.78
CA GLY A 772 -1.84 21.09 -2.36
C GLY A 772 -2.71 21.09 -3.61
N LYS A 773 -2.96 19.93 -4.22
CA LYS A 773 -3.64 19.84 -5.53
C LYS A 773 -5.05 20.43 -5.52
N PRO A 774 -5.97 20.08 -4.60
CA PRO A 774 -7.33 20.63 -4.64
C PRO A 774 -7.33 22.16 -4.58
N VAL A 775 -6.42 22.76 -3.81
CA VAL A 775 -6.28 24.21 -3.67
C VAL A 775 -5.70 24.84 -4.94
N ALA A 776 -4.67 24.23 -5.52
CA ALA A 776 -4.07 24.72 -6.75
C ALA A 776 -5.01 24.61 -7.95
N GLU A 777 -5.78 23.53 -8.04
CA GLU A 777 -6.83 23.35 -9.06
C GLU A 777 -7.92 24.41 -8.93
N LEU A 778 -8.32 24.77 -7.70
CA LEU A 778 -9.26 25.88 -7.46
C LEU A 778 -8.69 27.23 -7.90
N TRP A 779 -7.42 27.49 -7.60
CA TRP A 779 -6.74 28.72 -8.02
C TRP A 779 -6.61 28.81 -9.55
N ALA A 780 -6.28 27.70 -10.20
CA ALA A 780 -6.22 27.59 -11.66
C ALA A 780 -7.62 27.49 -12.32
N ASN A 781 -8.68 27.38 -11.53
CA ASN A 781 -10.05 27.09 -11.95
C ASN A 781 -10.16 25.90 -12.95
N GLN A 782 -9.27 24.91 -12.85
CA GLN A 782 -9.17 23.78 -13.76
C GLN A 782 -8.98 22.49 -12.95
N ASN A 783 -9.84 21.50 -13.20
CA ASN A 783 -9.72 20.19 -12.56
C ASN A 783 -8.75 19.27 -13.33
N PHE A 784 -8.44 18.11 -12.76
CA PHE A 784 -7.55 17.09 -13.36
C PHE A 784 -7.91 16.60 -14.78
N MET A 785 -9.12 16.90 -15.29
CA MET A 785 -9.58 16.54 -16.64
C MET A 785 -9.61 17.73 -17.61
N ASP A 786 -8.96 18.85 -17.28
CA ASP A 786 -9.00 20.12 -18.03
C ASP A 786 -10.39 20.76 -18.14
N MET A 787 -11.27 20.47 -17.19
CA MET A 787 -12.60 21.07 -17.14
C MET A 787 -12.66 22.19 -16.10
N PRO A 788 -13.32 23.32 -16.40
CA PRO A 788 -13.46 24.40 -15.44
C PRO A 788 -14.23 23.93 -14.19
N ILE A 789 -13.78 24.35 -13.01
CA ILE A 789 -14.43 24.06 -11.73
C ILE A 789 -15.65 24.97 -11.56
N ARG A 790 -15.49 26.26 -11.84
CA ARG A 790 -16.52 27.29 -11.88
C ARG A 790 -16.54 27.94 -13.26
N ASN A 791 -17.70 28.36 -13.75
CA ASN A 791 -17.76 29.16 -14.97
C ASN A 791 -17.14 30.56 -14.70
N GLU A 792 -16.34 31.07 -15.62
CA GLU A 792 -15.70 32.38 -15.44
C GLU A 792 -16.69 33.54 -15.62
N ASP A 793 -16.44 34.62 -14.88
CA ASP A 793 -17.11 35.91 -15.07
C ASP A 793 -16.84 36.42 -16.49
N ARG A 794 -17.89 36.89 -17.16
CA ARG A 794 -17.77 37.30 -18.56
C ARG A 794 -17.29 38.76 -18.62
N PRO A 795 -16.29 39.12 -19.44
CA PRO A 795 -15.66 40.45 -19.42
C PRO A 795 -16.57 41.66 -19.79
N TYR A 796 -17.86 41.44 -20.04
CA TYR A 796 -18.84 42.46 -20.49
C TYR A 796 -20.27 42.18 -19.97
N GLU A 797 -20.43 41.27 -19.01
CA GLU A 797 -21.68 41.11 -18.25
C GLU A 797 -21.43 41.60 -16.83
N ALA A 798 -22.49 41.99 -16.11
CA ALA A 798 -22.37 42.26 -14.69
C ALA A 798 -21.82 41.00 -13.98
N PRO A 799 -20.79 41.15 -13.11
CA PRO A 799 -20.25 40.03 -12.35
C PRO A 799 -21.38 39.33 -11.61
N LYS A 800 -21.48 38.02 -11.77
CA LYS A 800 -22.56 37.28 -11.12
C LYS A 800 -22.14 36.86 -9.72
N PRO A 801 -23.09 36.68 -8.79
CA PRO A 801 -22.81 35.97 -7.55
C PRO A 801 -22.27 34.56 -7.81
N ALA A 802 -21.44 34.05 -6.90
CA ALA A 802 -20.68 32.83 -7.14
C ALA A 802 -21.56 31.59 -7.33
N HIS A 803 -22.68 31.46 -6.61
CA HIS A 803 -23.63 30.35 -6.77
C HIS A 803 -24.22 30.26 -8.19
N MET A 804 -24.34 31.40 -8.89
CA MET A 804 -24.85 31.47 -10.27
C MET A 804 -23.80 31.06 -11.33
N MET A 805 -22.59 30.73 -10.90
CA MET A 805 -21.47 30.34 -11.78
C MET A 805 -21.18 28.84 -11.74
N ASP A 806 -21.96 28.06 -11.00
CA ASP A 806 -21.79 26.61 -10.92
C ASP A 806 -22.04 25.91 -12.27
N PRO A 807 -21.20 24.95 -12.70
CA PRO A 807 -21.49 24.09 -13.84
C PRO A 807 -22.74 23.23 -13.58
N LYS A 808 -23.46 22.82 -14.64
CA LYS A 808 -24.68 21.95 -14.54
C LYS A 808 -24.46 20.62 -13.79
N ARG A 809 -23.22 20.17 -13.61
CA ARG A 809 -22.86 18.93 -12.90
C ARG A 809 -22.78 19.07 -11.38
N THR A 810 -22.72 20.30 -10.87
CA THR A 810 -22.61 20.61 -9.44
C THR A 810 -23.85 20.08 -8.73
N GLN A 811 -23.69 19.41 -7.59
CA GLN A 811 -24.87 18.95 -6.85
C GLN A 811 -25.61 20.14 -6.26
N GLU A 812 -26.94 20.10 -6.34
CA GLU A 812 -27.79 21.27 -6.05
C GLU A 812 -27.68 21.77 -4.62
N HIS A 813 -27.42 20.88 -3.66
CA HIS A 813 -27.21 21.26 -2.27
C HIS A 813 -25.96 22.11 -2.04
N TRP A 814 -24.93 22.01 -2.90
CA TRP A 814 -23.78 22.91 -2.85
C TRP A 814 -24.09 24.29 -3.39
N THR A 815 -24.85 24.36 -4.48
CA THR A 815 -25.33 25.64 -5.03
C THR A 815 -26.24 26.33 -4.02
N ALA A 816 -27.15 25.59 -3.38
CA ALA A 816 -28.02 26.10 -2.31
C ALA A 816 -27.24 26.54 -1.06
N LEU A 817 -26.17 25.83 -0.69
CA LEU A 817 -25.28 26.25 0.40
C LEU A 817 -24.55 27.56 0.05
N SER A 818 -24.02 27.68 -1.18
CA SER A 818 -23.36 28.90 -1.65
C SER A 818 -24.33 30.08 -1.69
N GLU A 819 -25.55 29.86 -2.17
CA GLU A 819 -26.64 30.84 -2.18
C GLU A 819 -27.03 31.25 -0.75
N GLY A 820 -27.21 30.28 0.15
CA GLY A 820 -27.53 30.53 1.55
C GLY A 820 -26.46 31.33 2.27
N LEU A 821 -25.19 31.02 2.06
CA LEU A 821 -24.06 31.81 2.59
C LEU A 821 -24.01 33.21 1.99
N ASN A 822 -24.27 33.35 0.68
CA ASN A 822 -24.34 34.66 0.02
C ASN A 822 -25.46 35.52 0.61
N ASN A 823 -26.64 34.94 0.83
CA ASN A 823 -27.81 35.62 1.41
C ASN A 823 -27.58 35.96 2.89
N LEU A 824 -26.95 35.07 3.67
CA LEU A 824 -26.54 35.32 5.06
C LEU A 824 -25.61 36.54 5.17
N LEU A 825 -24.76 36.74 4.17
CA LEU A 825 -23.84 37.86 4.06
C LEU A 825 -24.50 39.10 3.41
N GLY A 826 -25.83 39.19 3.40
CA GLY A 826 -26.59 40.34 2.87
C GLY A 826 -26.67 40.43 1.34
N GLY A 827 -26.31 39.35 0.63
CA GLY A 827 -26.36 39.24 -0.83
C GLY A 827 -27.71 38.78 -1.40
N SER A 828 -27.76 38.58 -2.72
CA SER A 828 -28.90 38.05 -3.48
C SER A 828 -28.45 37.39 -4.79
N ASP A 829 -29.38 36.99 -5.67
CA ASP A 829 -29.08 36.48 -7.02
C ASP A 829 -28.43 37.51 -7.96
N GLU A 830 -28.48 38.79 -7.59
CA GLU A 830 -27.88 39.89 -8.36
C GLU A 830 -26.67 40.50 -7.64
N VAL A 831 -26.56 40.32 -6.32
CA VAL A 831 -25.59 41.00 -5.47
C VAL A 831 -24.75 40.00 -4.69
N LYS A 832 -23.41 40.12 -4.81
CA LYS A 832 -22.48 39.37 -3.95
C LYS A 832 -22.62 39.86 -2.51
N GLY A 833 -22.85 38.94 -1.57
CA GLY A 833 -22.81 39.22 -0.14
C GLY A 833 -21.41 39.64 0.32
N SER A 834 -21.30 40.20 1.51
CA SER A 834 -20.03 40.70 2.06
C SER A 834 -19.96 40.59 3.58
N VAL A 835 -18.77 40.75 4.14
CA VAL A 835 -18.56 40.78 5.59
C VAL A 835 -19.32 41.94 6.22
N GLY A 836 -19.36 43.12 5.59
CA GLY A 836 -20.20 44.23 6.03
C GLY A 836 -21.69 43.91 6.01
N GLY A 837 -22.15 43.11 5.04
CA GLY A 837 -23.53 42.64 4.94
C GLY A 837 -23.97 41.74 6.10
N LEU A 838 -23.05 40.93 6.65
CA LEU A 838 -23.29 40.12 7.86
C LEU A 838 -23.69 40.98 9.08
N PHE A 839 -23.16 42.20 9.16
CA PHE A 839 -23.39 43.13 10.27
C PHE A 839 -24.46 44.19 9.95
N GLY A 840 -25.30 43.95 8.94
CA GLY A 840 -26.42 44.83 8.57
C GLY A 840 -26.05 45.96 7.61
N GLY A 841 -24.82 45.99 7.08
CA GLY A 841 -24.43 46.89 6.00
C GLY A 841 -25.01 46.47 4.64
N SER A 842 -24.99 47.37 3.65
CA SER A 842 -25.34 47.01 2.27
C SER A 842 -24.07 46.66 1.48
N PRO A 843 -23.94 45.45 0.90
CA PRO A 843 -22.78 45.04 0.10
C PRO A 843 -22.53 45.89 -1.16
N LEU A 844 -23.52 46.69 -1.57
CA LEU A 844 -23.43 47.63 -2.70
C LEU A 844 -22.82 48.98 -2.31
N ASN A 845 -22.84 49.33 -1.03
CA ASN A 845 -22.45 50.66 -0.55
C ASN A 845 -20.98 50.73 -0.09
N SER A 846 -20.24 49.62 -0.17
CA SER A 846 -18.82 49.54 0.17
C SER A 846 -17.92 49.89 -1.03
N LEU A 847 -16.90 50.72 -0.82
CA LEU A 847 -15.86 51.00 -1.82
C LEU A 847 -15.09 49.72 -2.18
N GLU A 848 -14.63 49.61 -3.43
CA GLU A 848 -13.86 48.46 -3.91
C GLU A 848 -12.60 48.26 -3.05
N GLY A 849 -12.48 47.09 -2.40
CA GLY A 849 -11.37 46.76 -1.48
C GLY A 849 -11.59 47.08 0.01
N THR A 850 -12.70 47.73 0.38
CA THR A 850 -13.02 48.05 1.79
C THR A 850 -13.91 47.03 2.50
N ASP A 851 -14.57 46.16 1.73
CA ASP A 851 -15.43 45.09 2.24
C ASP A 851 -15.17 43.80 1.46
N MET A 852 -14.95 42.70 2.17
CA MET A 852 -14.63 41.41 1.58
C MET A 852 -15.91 40.76 1.08
N LYS A 853 -16.05 40.65 -0.25
CA LYS A 853 -17.21 40.02 -0.90
C LYS A 853 -17.06 38.50 -0.92
N PHE A 854 -18.18 37.81 -0.70
CA PHE A 854 -18.26 36.37 -0.85
C PHE A 854 -18.26 35.99 -2.32
N ASP A 855 -17.22 35.28 -2.76
CA ASP A 855 -17.06 34.83 -4.15
C ASP A 855 -16.70 33.34 -4.25
N ILE A 856 -17.29 32.51 -3.40
CA ILE A 856 -17.06 31.06 -3.40
C ILE A 856 -18.32 30.34 -3.88
N SER A 857 -18.22 29.65 -5.01
CA SER A 857 -19.36 28.93 -5.60
C SER A 857 -19.57 27.55 -4.98
N GLY A 858 -20.75 26.96 -5.19
CA GLY A 858 -21.05 25.60 -4.75
C GLY A 858 -20.06 24.59 -5.32
N SER A 859 -19.72 24.72 -6.60
CA SER A 859 -18.78 23.84 -7.28
C SER A 859 -17.34 23.95 -6.77
N GLN A 860 -16.94 25.11 -6.27
CA GLN A 860 -15.63 25.30 -5.64
C GLN A 860 -15.58 24.62 -4.26
N MET A 861 -16.64 24.74 -3.45
CA MET A 861 -16.76 24.03 -2.18
C MET A 861 -16.83 22.51 -2.39
N GLU A 862 -17.64 22.07 -3.35
CA GLU A 862 -17.75 20.67 -3.76
C GLU A 862 -16.37 20.13 -4.18
N HIS A 863 -15.63 20.83 -5.04
CA HIS A 863 -14.31 20.40 -5.51
C HIS A 863 -13.28 20.34 -4.37
N LEU A 864 -13.27 21.31 -3.47
CA LEU A 864 -12.34 21.32 -2.33
C LEU A 864 -12.57 20.10 -1.43
N LEU A 865 -13.81 19.88 -1.02
CA LEU A 865 -14.16 18.81 -0.08
C LEU A 865 -13.99 17.43 -0.73
N LEU A 866 -14.50 17.24 -1.96
CA LEU A 866 -14.37 15.98 -2.68
C LEU A 866 -12.95 15.70 -3.16
N GLY A 867 -12.13 16.73 -3.35
CA GLY A 867 -10.70 16.62 -3.64
C GLY A 867 -9.93 15.89 -2.54
N TYR A 868 -10.30 16.09 -1.27
CA TYR A 868 -9.71 15.36 -0.13
C TYR A 868 -10.47 14.08 0.23
N ALA A 869 -11.80 14.12 0.18
CA ALA A 869 -12.66 12.99 0.58
C ALA A 869 -12.74 11.87 -0.48
N GLY A 870 -12.32 12.15 -1.73
CA GLY A 870 -12.21 11.18 -2.80
C GLY A 870 -13.53 10.49 -3.16
N GLY A 871 -13.45 9.22 -3.54
CA GLY A 871 -14.59 8.43 -3.98
C GLY A 871 -15.70 8.26 -2.93
N PRO A 872 -15.39 7.98 -1.65
CA PRO A 872 -16.36 7.96 -0.57
C PRO A 872 -17.13 9.27 -0.43
N GLY A 873 -16.40 10.39 -0.49
CA GLY A 873 -17.00 11.73 -0.49
C GLY A 873 -17.97 11.89 -1.65
N GLN A 874 -17.59 11.46 -2.86
CA GLN A 874 -18.46 11.54 -4.06
C GLN A 874 -19.74 10.72 -3.91
N ILE A 875 -19.67 9.57 -3.24
CA ILE A 875 -20.83 8.70 -2.99
C ILE A 875 -21.73 9.27 -1.91
N ALA A 876 -21.17 9.74 -0.80
CA ALA A 876 -21.91 10.42 0.25
C ALA A 876 -22.60 11.68 -0.30
N ASN A 877 -21.89 12.46 -1.12
CA ASN A 877 -22.40 13.62 -1.84
C ASN A 877 -23.54 13.26 -2.79
N ALA A 878 -23.41 12.17 -3.56
CA ALA A 878 -24.47 11.69 -4.45
C ALA A 878 -25.69 11.15 -3.70
N MET A 879 -25.51 10.44 -2.58
CA MET A 879 -26.61 9.96 -1.74
C MET A 879 -27.33 11.10 -1.02
N PHE A 880 -26.57 12.06 -0.47
CA PHE A 880 -27.14 13.23 0.17
C PHE A 880 -27.90 14.08 -0.86
N GLY A 881 -27.28 14.43 -1.99
CA GLY A 881 -27.92 15.24 -3.03
C GLY A 881 -29.06 14.55 -3.77
N GLY A 882 -29.02 13.23 -3.94
CA GLY A 882 -30.02 12.48 -4.71
C GLY A 882 -31.16 11.84 -3.89
N LEU A 883 -30.98 11.64 -2.57
CA LEU A 883 -31.97 10.96 -1.72
C LEU A 883 -32.39 11.82 -0.51
N LEU A 884 -31.44 12.32 0.27
CA LEU A 884 -31.74 12.96 1.56
C LEU A 884 -32.09 14.44 1.44
N PHE A 885 -31.36 15.20 0.63
CA PHE A 885 -31.56 16.63 0.44
C PHE A 885 -32.93 16.93 -0.21
N PRO A 886 -33.36 16.23 -1.28
CA PRO A 886 -34.71 16.43 -1.84
C PRO A 886 -35.84 16.14 -0.84
N ALA A 887 -35.62 15.22 0.11
CA ALA A 887 -36.59 14.89 1.16
C ALA A 887 -36.65 15.95 2.29
N MET A 888 -35.62 16.80 2.42
CA MET A 888 -35.53 17.85 3.44
C MET A 888 -35.80 19.26 2.88
N SER A 889 -35.64 19.48 1.58
CA SER A 889 -35.93 20.75 0.91
C SER A 889 -37.41 20.82 0.52
N ALA A 890 -38.18 21.71 1.16
CA ALA A 890 -39.64 21.81 0.98
C ALA A 890 -40.10 22.44 -0.36
N GLU A 891 -39.21 22.66 -1.34
CA GLU A 891 -39.56 23.29 -2.62
C GLU A 891 -38.79 22.69 -3.80
N LYS A 892 -39.55 22.41 -4.87
CA LYS A 892 -39.20 22.00 -6.26
C LYS A 892 -39.13 20.48 -6.55
N ASP A 893 -39.76 20.12 -7.67
CA ASP A 893 -39.83 18.77 -8.27
C ASP A 893 -38.43 18.28 -8.69
N TYR A 894 -37.75 17.58 -7.79
CA TYR A 894 -36.46 16.93 -8.05
C TYR A 894 -36.66 15.43 -8.22
N GLY A 895 -36.73 14.97 -9.47
CA GLY A 895 -36.98 13.56 -9.74
C GLY A 895 -36.77 13.14 -11.18
N LYS A 896 -35.51 13.01 -11.62
CA LYS A 896 -35.11 12.00 -12.62
C LYS A 896 -33.74 11.43 -12.25
N PHE A 897 -33.63 10.11 -12.30
CA PHE A 897 -32.39 9.36 -12.15
C PHE A 897 -31.40 9.74 -13.27
N ASP A 898 -30.25 10.33 -12.91
CA ASP A 898 -29.19 10.69 -13.86
C ASP A 898 -27.96 9.76 -13.67
N PRO A 899 -27.73 8.81 -14.59
CA PRO A 899 -26.57 7.92 -14.56
C PRO A 899 -25.22 8.65 -14.52
N ASN A 900 -25.13 9.89 -15.02
CA ASN A 900 -23.89 10.68 -15.01
C ASN A 900 -23.51 11.17 -13.60
N LYS A 901 -24.51 11.26 -12.70
CA LYS A 901 -24.33 11.63 -11.29
C LYS A 901 -24.00 10.43 -10.40
N MET A 902 -24.04 9.19 -10.94
CA MET A 902 -23.67 7.98 -10.21
C MET A 902 -22.16 7.67 -10.30
N PRO A 903 -21.42 7.60 -9.18
CA PRO A 903 -19.95 7.46 -9.18
C PRO A 903 -19.38 6.19 -9.83
N ILE A 904 -20.17 5.10 -9.92
CA ILE A 904 -19.74 3.83 -10.54
C ILE A 904 -20.18 3.77 -12.00
N ALA A 905 -21.44 4.11 -12.29
CA ALA A 905 -21.98 4.06 -13.64
C ALA A 905 -21.26 5.05 -14.57
N ASN A 906 -20.99 6.29 -14.10
CA ASN A 906 -20.34 7.34 -14.90
C ASN A 906 -18.90 7.02 -15.38
N ARG A 907 -18.29 5.98 -14.81
CA ARG A 907 -16.96 5.51 -15.20
C ARG A 907 -17.01 4.67 -16.47
N PHE A 908 -18.07 3.90 -16.63
CA PHE A 908 -18.27 2.98 -17.75
C PHE A 908 -19.27 3.52 -18.78
N TYR A 909 -20.32 4.19 -18.33
CA TYR A 909 -21.41 4.68 -19.17
C TYR A 909 -21.64 6.17 -18.92
N ARG A 910 -21.77 6.97 -19.98
CA ARG A 910 -22.11 8.39 -19.86
C ARG A 910 -23.12 8.77 -20.93
N SER A 911 -24.28 9.31 -20.55
CA SER A 911 -25.21 9.90 -21.52
C SER A 911 -24.63 11.21 -22.08
N THR A 912 -24.97 11.55 -23.32
CA THR A 912 -24.24 12.53 -24.13
C THR A 912 -24.11 13.91 -23.44
N THR A 913 -22.94 14.56 -23.62
CA THR A 913 -22.67 15.92 -23.09
C THR A 913 -22.52 16.95 -24.20
N HIS A 914 -23.22 16.73 -25.30
CA HIS A 914 -23.11 17.43 -26.58
C HIS A 914 -23.04 18.98 -26.45
N GLY A 915 -23.65 19.54 -25.39
CA GLY A 915 -23.68 20.97 -25.11
C GLY A 915 -22.42 21.62 -24.51
N SER A 916 -21.61 20.93 -23.70
CA SER A 916 -20.60 21.62 -22.88
C SER A 916 -19.34 22.01 -23.65
N ARG A 917 -18.84 21.14 -24.55
CA ARG A 917 -17.61 21.41 -25.30
C ARG A 917 -17.83 22.41 -26.43
N VAL A 918 -18.93 22.30 -27.16
CA VAL A 918 -19.33 23.27 -28.20
C VAL A 918 -19.44 24.67 -27.59
N LYS A 919 -20.03 24.78 -26.41
CA LYS A 919 -20.12 26.03 -25.67
C LYS A 919 -18.75 26.58 -25.28
N ASN A 920 -17.83 25.75 -24.78
CA ASN A 920 -16.45 26.16 -24.46
C ASN A 920 -15.68 26.64 -25.70
N LEU A 921 -15.73 25.89 -26.79
CA LEU A 921 -15.05 26.22 -28.04
C LEU A 921 -15.58 27.52 -28.65
N TYR A 922 -16.90 27.71 -28.65
CA TYR A 922 -17.52 28.97 -29.03
C TYR A 922 -17.01 30.14 -28.18
N TYR A 923 -16.88 29.97 -26.87
CA TYR A 923 -16.39 31.04 -25.99
C TYR A 923 -14.91 31.35 -26.21
N GLN A 924 -14.06 30.36 -26.48
CA GLN A 924 -12.66 30.59 -26.87
C GLN A 924 -12.54 31.38 -28.17
N VAL A 925 -13.30 30.99 -29.20
CA VAL A 925 -13.36 31.71 -30.49
C VAL A 925 -13.87 33.14 -30.30
N ARG A 926 -14.90 33.31 -29.46
CA ARG A 926 -15.46 34.62 -29.11
C ARG A 926 -14.46 35.48 -28.36
N GLU A 927 -13.73 34.92 -27.41
CA GLU A 927 -12.71 35.63 -26.65
C GLU A 927 -11.59 36.11 -27.57
N ALA A 928 -11.07 35.23 -28.44
CA ALA A 928 -10.06 35.57 -29.43
C ALA A 928 -10.54 36.69 -30.37
N ASN A 929 -11.80 36.64 -30.84
CA ASN A 929 -12.42 37.71 -31.63
C ASN A 929 -12.49 39.04 -30.85
N LYS A 930 -12.83 39.01 -29.56
CA LYS A 930 -12.88 40.22 -28.73
C LYS A 930 -11.52 40.80 -28.38
N ILE A 931 -10.50 39.94 -28.21
CA ILE A 931 -9.12 40.36 -28.09
C ILE A 931 -8.68 41.05 -29.38
N ALA A 932 -9.03 40.49 -30.54
CA ALA A 932 -8.78 41.11 -31.83
C ALA A 932 -9.49 42.47 -31.98
N ASP A 933 -10.76 42.59 -31.59
CA ASP A 933 -11.49 43.86 -31.59
C ASP A 933 -10.82 44.92 -30.68
N ARG A 934 -10.30 44.52 -29.51
CA ARG A 934 -9.55 45.41 -28.61
C ARG A 934 -8.22 45.84 -29.23
N ALA A 935 -7.48 44.91 -29.82
CA ALA A 935 -6.21 45.18 -30.49
C ALA A 935 -6.39 46.18 -31.65
N ILE A 936 -7.47 46.04 -32.44
CA ILE A 936 -7.81 46.99 -33.51
C ILE A 936 -8.13 48.39 -32.98
N LYS A 937 -8.88 48.48 -31.88
CA LYS A 937 -9.19 49.78 -31.23
C LYS A 937 -7.94 50.45 -30.68
N ALA A 938 -7.04 49.70 -30.06
CA ALA A 938 -5.76 50.20 -29.58
C ALA A 938 -4.85 50.64 -30.73
N ALA A 939 -4.75 49.82 -31.79
CA ALA A 939 -3.97 50.14 -32.99
C ALA A 939 -4.48 51.39 -33.72
N LYS A 940 -5.80 51.63 -33.71
CA LYS A 940 -6.41 52.85 -34.26
C LYS A 940 -5.97 54.12 -33.52
N ILE A 941 -5.67 54.01 -32.22
CA ILE A 941 -5.15 55.11 -31.40
C ILE A 941 -3.65 55.29 -31.64
N ALA A 942 -2.91 54.19 -31.88
CA ALA A 942 -1.46 54.20 -32.08
C ALA A 942 -1.03 54.79 -33.42
N GLY A 943 -1.77 54.56 -34.51
CA GLY A 943 -1.47 55.18 -35.80
C GLY A 943 -2.00 54.40 -37.03
N PRO A 944 -1.99 55.00 -38.23
CA PRO A 944 -2.53 54.37 -39.44
C PRO A 944 -1.76 53.11 -39.88
N LYS A 945 -0.45 53.04 -39.62
CA LYS A 945 0.40 51.90 -40.00
C LYS A 945 0.07 50.68 -39.14
N GLU A 946 0.07 50.88 -37.83
CA GLU A 946 -0.24 49.89 -36.81
C GLU A 946 -1.69 49.38 -36.97
N PHE A 947 -2.62 50.27 -37.31
CA PHE A 947 -4.01 49.90 -37.62
C PHE A 947 -4.11 49.00 -38.86
N ASN A 948 -3.45 49.35 -39.97
CA ASN A 948 -3.47 48.57 -41.20
C ASN A 948 -2.82 47.19 -41.02
N GLU A 949 -1.73 47.12 -40.26
CA GLU A 949 -1.05 45.87 -39.93
C GLU A 949 -1.90 44.97 -39.02
N ALA A 950 -2.48 45.53 -37.96
CA ALA A 950 -3.40 44.81 -37.08
C ALA A 950 -4.63 44.31 -37.85
N GLN A 951 -5.20 45.11 -38.76
CA GLN A 951 -6.35 44.73 -39.58
C GLN A 951 -6.02 43.58 -40.54
N LYS A 952 -4.81 43.56 -41.11
CA LYS A 952 -4.34 42.47 -41.98
C LYS A 952 -4.14 41.18 -41.19
N ASN A 953 -3.45 41.24 -40.04
CA ASN A 953 -3.10 40.09 -39.23
C ASN A 953 -4.31 39.45 -38.53
N LEU A 954 -5.31 40.27 -38.15
CA LEU A 954 -6.49 39.82 -37.41
C LEU A 954 -7.73 39.62 -38.29
N LYS A 955 -7.61 39.76 -39.61
CA LYS A 955 -8.74 39.71 -40.58
C LYS A 955 -9.64 38.49 -40.41
N GLY A 956 -9.05 37.30 -40.19
CA GLY A 956 -9.80 36.06 -39.98
C GLY A 956 -10.66 36.10 -38.71
N LEU A 957 -10.10 36.59 -37.60
CA LEU A 957 -10.83 36.71 -36.34
C LEU A 957 -11.93 37.78 -36.43
N LEU A 958 -11.65 38.93 -37.04
CA LEU A 958 -12.62 40.04 -37.19
C LEU A 958 -13.81 39.68 -38.10
N ALA A 959 -13.60 38.78 -39.07
CA ALA A 959 -14.68 38.29 -39.93
C ALA A 959 -15.76 37.50 -39.17
N LEU A 960 -15.49 37.08 -37.92
CA LEU A 960 -16.43 36.36 -37.07
C LEU A 960 -17.36 37.29 -36.26
N SER A 961 -17.10 38.59 -36.21
CA SER A 961 -17.80 39.52 -35.29
C SER A 961 -19.32 39.56 -35.52
N SER A 962 -19.80 39.43 -36.77
CA SER A 962 -21.23 39.40 -37.09
C SER A 962 -21.89 38.09 -36.62
N ASN A 963 -21.26 36.95 -36.89
CA ASN A 963 -21.73 35.63 -36.46
C ASN A 963 -21.76 35.51 -34.93
N ILE A 964 -20.75 36.03 -34.24
CA ILE A 964 -20.68 36.06 -32.78
C ILE A 964 -21.79 36.94 -32.20
N LYS A 965 -22.01 38.15 -32.76
CA LYS A 965 -23.11 39.04 -32.34
C LYS A 965 -24.47 38.39 -32.52
N TYR A 966 -24.69 37.69 -33.63
CA TYR A 966 -25.91 36.93 -33.87
C TYR A 966 -26.12 35.84 -32.81
N ALA A 967 -25.08 35.02 -32.55
CA ALA A 967 -25.15 33.96 -31.55
C ALA A 967 -25.39 34.50 -30.13
N ASP A 968 -24.74 35.61 -29.75
CA ASP A 968 -24.94 36.28 -28.46
C ASP A 968 -26.37 36.83 -28.32
N ALA A 969 -26.92 37.45 -29.37
CA ALA A 969 -28.29 37.96 -29.38
C ALA A 969 -29.32 36.82 -29.34
N PHE A 970 -29.08 35.75 -30.09
CA PHE A 970 -29.93 34.56 -30.13
C PHE A 970 -29.97 33.87 -28.76
N LYS A 971 -28.83 33.74 -28.09
CA LYS A 971 -28.73 33.24 -26.72
C LYS A 971 -29.60 34.03 -25.75
N LYS A 972 -29.52 35.37 -25.77
CA LYS A 972 -30.35 36.22 -24.89
C LYS A 972 -31.85 35.99 -25.13
N LYS A 973 -32.24 35.85 -26.39
CA LYS A 973 -33.63 35.53 -26.77
C LYS A 973 -34.06 34.16 -26.24
N VAL A 974 -33.19 33.15 -26.37
CA VAL A 974 -33.42 31.81 -25.84
C VAL A 974 -33.54 31.81 -24.31
N ALA A 975 -32.67 32.52 -23.60
CA ALA A 975 -32.72 32.64 -22.14
C ALA A 975 -34.06 33.24 -21.67
N ALA A 976 -34.50 34.33 -22.30
CA ALA A 976 -35.81 34.93 -22.00
C ALA A 976 -36.99 33.99 -22.30
N GLN A 977 -36.87 33.13 -23.33
CA GLN A 977 -37.88 32.13 -23.64
C GLN A 977 -37.89 30.97 -22.63
N LYS A 978 -36.72 30.51 -22.17
CA LYS A 978 -36.62 29.47 -21.12
C LYS A 978 -37.25 29.93 -19.82
N SER A 979 -36.93 31.14 -19.34
CA SER A 979 -37.55 31.68 -18.13
C SER A 979 -39.08 31.73 -18.22
N LYS A 980 -39.63 32.13 -19.39
CA LYS A 980 -41.09 32.10 -19.64
C LYS A 980 -41.70 30.70 -19.63
N VAL A 981 -40.96 29.69 -20.08
CA VAL A 981 -41.40 28.29 -20.05
C VAL A 981 -41.37 27.74 -18.63
N GLU A 982 -40.32 28.04 -17.87
CA GLU A 982 -40.13 27.58 -16.49
C GLU A 982 -41.24 28.08 -15.57
N VAL A 983 -41.59 29.37 -15.64
CA VAL A 983 -42.68 29.98 -14.85
C VAL A 983 -44.10 29.74 -15.41
N SER A 984 -44.24 29.07 -16.55
CA SER A 984 -45.57 28.81 -17.13
C SER A 984 -46.38 27.83 -16.26
N LYS A 985 -47.59 28.23 -15.86
CA LYS A 985 -48.55 27.35 -15.16
C LYS A 985 -49.37 26.47 -16.11
N SER A 986 -49.30 26.72 -17.42
CA SER A 986 -50.11 26.03 -18.44
C SER A 986 -49.41 24.86 -19.12
N LEU A 987 -48.16 24.57 -18.76
CA LEU A 987 -47.36 23.49 -19.34
C LEU A 987 -47.10 22.41 -18.28
N THR A 988 -47.24 21.15 -18.67
CA THR A 988 -46.80 20.02 -17.83
C THR A 988 -45.27 19.99 -17.74
N GLN A 989 -44.71 19.34 -16.73
CA GLN A 989 -43.26 19.30 -16.52
C GLN A 989 -42.51 18.69 -17.72
N ASP A 990 -43.05 17.63 -18.32
CA ASP A 990 -42.45 17.04 -19.53
C ASP A 990 -42.54 17.97 -20.75
N GLN A 991 -43.63 18.74 -20.89
CA GLN A 991 -43.76 19.75 -21.95
C GLN A 991 -42.77 20.91 -21.74
N LYS A 992 -42.55 21.34 -20.49
CA LYS A 992 -41.53 22.36 -20.16
C LYS A 992 -40.14 21.85 -20.53
N LEU A 993 -39.80 20.62 -20.14
CA LEU A 993 -38.51 19.99 -20.45
C LEU A 993 -38.29 19.87 -21.97
N GLN A 994 -39.28 19.39 -22.73
CA GLN A 994 -39.19 19.30 -24.18
C GLN A 994 -39.00 20.67 -24.85
N ARG A 995 -39.73 21.70 -24.38
CA ARG A 995 -39.63 23.06 -24.93
C ARG A 995 -38.27 23.69 -24.59
N ILE A 996 -37.76 23.48 -23.39
CA ILE A 996 -36.42 23.93 -22.96
C ILE A 996 -35.35 23.21 -23.77
N ALA A 997 -35.46 21.90 -23.98
CA ALA A 997 -34.52 21.13 -24.80
C ALA A 997 -34.47 21.62 -26.26
N GLN A 998 -35.62 21.91 -26.88
CA GLN A 998 -35.68 22.51 -28.22
C GLN A 998 -35.02 23.89 -28.28
N LEU A 999 -35.15 24.69 -27.23
CA LEU A 999 -34.51 26.00 -27.12
C LEU A 999 -32.99 25.86 -26.91
N GLU A 1000 -32.55 24.88 -26.13
CA GLU A 1000 -31.13 24.53 -25.95
C GLU A 1000 -30.49 24.04 -27.25
N GLN A 1001 -31.20 23.24 -28.04
CA GLN A 1001 -30.72 22.77 -29.33
C GLN A 1001 -30.51 23.94 -30.31
N ARG A 1002 -31.48 24.85 -30.41
CA ARG A 1002 -31.33 26.02 -31.28
C ARG A 1002 -30.19 26.95 -30.85
N GLU A 1003 -29.98 27.08 -29.54
CA GLU A 1003 -28.85 27.83 -28.98
C GLU A 1003 -27.51 27.16 -29.35
N HIS A 1004 -27.45 25.84 -29.27
CA HIS A 1004 -26.30 25.03 -29.67
C HIS A 1004 -25.98 25.19 -31.16
N ASP A 1005 -26.97 25.10 -32.05
CA ASP A 1005 -26.81 25.29 -33.50
C ASP A 1005 -26.20 26.65 -33.86
N ALA A 1006 -26.55 27.69 -33.09
CA ALA A 1006 -26.01 29.04 -33.27
C ALA A 1006 -24.52 29.10 -32.91
N TYR A 1007 -24.09 28.41 -31.84
CA TYR A 1007 -22.67 28.28 -31.48
C TYR A 1007 -21.90 27.47 -32.53
N VAL A 1008 -22.49 26.37 -33.00
CA VAL A 1008 -21.91 25.54 -34.07
C VAL A 1008 -21.64 26.34 -35.33
N LYS A 1009 -22.57 27.20 -35.77
CA LYS A 1009 -22.36 28.05 -36.97
C LYS A 1009 -21.15 28.97 -36.85
N VAL A 1010 -20.88 29.49 -35.66
CA VAL A 1010 -19.71 30.34 -35.40
C VAL A 1010 -18.43 29.53 -35.48
N ILE A 1011 -18.42 28.33 -34.88
CA ILE A 1011 -17.28 27.41 -34.91
C ILE A 1011 -16.99 26.96 -36.35
N LYS A 1012 -18.01 26.56 -37.12
CA LYS A 1012 -17.89 26.21 -38.55
C LYS A 1012 -17.23 27.35 -39.35
N LYS A 1013 -17.64 28.59 -39.09
CA LYS A 1013 -17.04 29.76 -39.75
C LYS A 1013 -15.59 29.99 -39.34
N ALA A 1014 -15.26 29.83 -38.05
CA ALA A 1014 -13.89 29.97 -37.57
C ALA A 1014 -12.94 28.93 -38.19
N GLN A 1015 -13.37 27.67 -38.23
CA GLN A 1015 -12.62 26.57 -38.84
C GLN A 1015 -12.40 26.81 -40.34
N SER A 1016 -13.40 27.30 -41.07
CA SER A 1016 -13.27 27.66 -42.49
C SER A 1016 -12.25 28.78 -42.76
N LEU A 1017 -11.90 29.55 -41.74
CA LEU A 1017 -10.91 30.63 -41.79
C LEU A 1017 -9.53 30.19 -41.29
N GLY A 1018 -9.33 28.89 -41.02
CA GLY A 1018 -8.06 28.34 -40.54
C GLY A 1018 -7.79 28.62 -39.05
N ILE A 1019 -8.81 29.01 -38.28
CA ILE A 1019 -8.70 29.27 -36.84
C ILE A 1019 -8.94 27.94 -36.14
N SER A 1020 -7.87 27.36 -35.58
CA SER A 1020 -7.86 26.07 -34.89
C SER A 1020 -8.12 26.18 -33.41
#